data_AF-A0AA36I2T4-F1
#
_entry.id   AF-A0AA36I2T4-F1
#
_cell.length_a   1.000
_cell.length_b   1.000
_cell.length_c   1.000
_cell.angle_alpha   90.00
_cell.angle_beta   90.00
_cell.angle_gamma   90.00
#
_symmetry.space_group_name_H-M   'P 1'
#
loop_
_entity.id
_entity.type
_entity.pdbx_description
1 polymer ?
#
loop_
_entity_poly.entity_id
_entity_poly.type
_entity_poly.pdbx_seq_one_letter_code
_entity_poly.pdbx_strand_id
1 'polypeptide(L)'
;MTDASFNAFFSDSFGVTWSNSGLFHHTCGAWHNKAGVNCGYGWDSACKLQVLHGSGIAYQVQSAELEFATDDPSQARAFRGRMDVPATYSGTATANSWSTFNSRTSFGLATWDYPDASKARVCVAFTDSSSGGALYTRLTTYSGSEIFQDNMGGSWSNSGLIHWECGSWRPRSNFICGYGWGTSCKLQFKHTQSVNVVIWYVNIEFQNQDPLVQTAYIGRLQLDVSSWLPANPGSWQRISQHTGLAVKSADYPTATEVRTCVSFVDESAGGSLKVRIRRTDSGGGTVFMEDSLRGTWSGLGLVHMECGTWRPLNSISCGSSWSNTCQVDALTTEGVNFGVWFASLEFRASLPRDVCRFAPVYAKEADDVVEIFKIGSWPDWQYFLADAPVYCPEGKVLTDLNATTEHLHYSCGSVAGLGSCIEGFSPQADVKAWSNYQALGSLQVACPTDALLNGFHFEFSEGGNWMRFRYTCCKAAGAPMVLSSTTPTAAPAVEGMYCADGKDASGRPSYKRVAGGGNRLSFYPITGRWCIGGACAPVNGAVSPVGLQGQGFDVVAMSDFDGQFEGKGIPKMGGSQAGALKSRLRAIKTPKRPKAPRVPTLEGFTVEEPTYAAECMDYSQLWNSIQESYKDASGVVQAHMNQLNAEPVYDLPETNPCAVAGAVSGKRGKIGGGDGRATPEKMDYTELDGCAARVITRELEEARLERDSAIFSTVTDVAYESIDLICDIPPNVETAPMGVGAEFQPEEFCGDASDLTKAMLLMGNFQSGIGYASALYNIEYEDNQ
;
A
#
# COMPACT_ATOMS: atom_id res chain seq x y z
N MET A 1 -36.99 0.91 36.59
CA MET A 1 -37.21 -0.55 36.55
C MET A 1 -35.87 -1.20 36.86
N THR A 2 -35.70 -1.71 38.07
CA THR A 2 -34.51 -2.46 38.49
C THR A 2 -34.91 -3.93 38.50
N ASP A 3 -34.91 -4.57 37.33
CA ASP A 3 -35.08 -6.02 37.26
C ASP A 3 -33.77 -6.65 37.74
N ALA A 4 -33.77 -7.04 39.01
CA ALA A 4 -32.57 -7.31 39.81
C ALA A 4 -31.91 -8.68 39.55
N SER A 5 -32.00 -9.24 38.35
CA SER A 5 -31.42 -10.57 38.08
C SER A 5 -30.95 -10.83 36.65
N PHE A 6 -30.72 -9.80 35.83
CA PHE A 6 -30.05 -10.01 34.54
C PHE A 6 -28.55 -9.73 34.68
N ASN A 7 -27.73 -10.74 34.41
CA ASN A 7 -26.29 -10.56 34.26
C ASN A 7 -26.05 -9.77 32.96
N ALA A 8 -25.91 -8.46 33.07
CA ALA A 8 -25.48 -7.64 31.94
C ALA A 8 -24.01 -7.96 31.64
N PHE A 9 -23.73 -8.44 30.42
CA PHE A 9 -22.35 -8.68 29.98
C PHE A 9 -21.57 -7.36 29.85
N PHE A 10 -22.23 -6.31 29.36
CA PHE A 10 -21.74 -4.95 29.33
C PHE A 10 -22.91 -3.96 29.31
N SER A 11 -22.62 -2.70 29.60
CA SER A 11 -23.57 -1.58 29.50
C SER A 11 -22.80 -0.35 29.03
N ASP A 12 -23.28 0.26 27.94
CA ASP A 12 -22.71 1.49 27.40
C ASP A 12 -23.65 2.68 27.61
N SER A 13 -23.07 3.87 27.67
CA SER A 13 -23.80 5.13 27.77
C SER A 13 -23.45 6.02 26.57
N PHE A 14 -24.40 6.19 25.67
CA PHE A 14 -24.22 6.86 24.38
C PHE A 14 -24.28 8.41 24.44
N GLY A 15 -23.95 9.00 25.58
CA GLY A 15 -23.93 10.45 25.78
C GLY A 15 -25.31 11.11 25.70
N VAL A 16 -25.34 12.43 25.49
CA VAL A 16 -26.59 13.21 25.46
C VAL A 16 -27.20 13.18 24.06
N THR A 17 -28.37 12.57 23.93
CA THR A 17 -29.22 12.61 22.74
C THR A 17 -30.07 13.89 22.78
N TRP A 18 -29.87 14.79 21.82
CA TRP A 18 -30.64 16.04 21.70
C TRP A 18 -31.59 15.93 20.50
N SER A 19 -32.76 15.31 20.68
CA SER A 19 -33.69 15.10 19.57
C SER A 19 -35.11 15.58 19.88
N ASN A 20 -35.40 16.85 19.59
CA ASN A 20 -36.77 17.36 19.42
C ASN A 20 -37.13 17.60 17.94
N SER A 21 -36.28 17.18 17.00
CA SER A 21 -36.24 17.79 15.66
C SER A 21 -36.01 16.82 14.49
N GLY A 22 -36.13 15.50 14.70
CA GLY A 22 -36.00 14.50 13.63
C GLY A 22 -34.56 14.25 13.15
N LEU A 23 -33.57 14.58 13.98
CA LEU A 23 -32.15 14.33 13.72
C LEU A 23 -31.81 12.85 13.99
N PHE A 24 -31.15 12.20 13.04
CA PHE A 24 -30.59 10.87 13.21
C PHE A 24 -29.22 10.97 13.92
N HIS A 25 -29.11 10.35 15.10
CA HIS A 25 -27.88 10.29 15.88
C HIS A 25 -27.24 8.91 15.72
N HIS A 26 -26.02 8.89 15.20
CA HIS A 26 -25.15 7.72 15.28
C HIS A 26 -24.15 7.90 16.42
N THR A 27 -23.95 6.84 17.22
CA THR A 27 -23.00 6.81 18.32
C THR A 27 -22.55 5.37 18.57
N CYS A 28 -21.25 5.14 18.73
CA CYS A 28 -20.71 3.84 19.11
C CYS A 28 -20.46 3.73 20.62
N GLY A 29 -20.54 2.51 21.15
CA GLY A 29 -20.24 2.17 22.54
C GLY A 29 -18.75 2.01 22.78
N ALA A 30 -18.36 1.61 23.99
CA ALA A 30 -16.97 1.22 24.23
C ALA A 30 -16.69 -0.17 23.62
N TRP A 31 -15.43 -0.44 23.29
CA TRP A 31 -15.01 -1.80 22.94
C TRP A 31 -15.00 -2.68 24.21
N HIS A 32 -15.68 -3.83 24.13
CA HIS A 32 -15.73 -4.82 25.21
C HIS A 32 -15.05 -6.10 24.75
N ASN A 33 -14.39 -6.81 25.69
CA ASN A 33 -13.76 -8.09 25.36
C ASN A 33 -14.83 -9.14 25.02
N LYS A 34 -14.78 -9.66 23.79
CA LYS A 34 -15.70 -10.70 23.31
C LYS A 34 -15.77 -11.93 24.21
N ALA A 35 -14.66 -12.32 24.85
CA ALA A 35 -14.63 -13.48 25.75
C ALA A 35 -15.53 -13.31 26.98
N GLY A 36 -15.89 -12.06 27.33
CA GLY A 36 -16.85 -11.75 28.39
C GLY A 36 -18.31 -11.86 27.96
N VAL A 37 -18.60 -12.00 26.66
CA VAL A 37 -19.96 -12.10 26.12
C VAL A 37 -20.22 -13.53 25.68
N ASN A 38 -21.07 -14.25 26.42
CA ASN A 38 -21.43 -15.63 26.08
C ASN A 38 -22.94 -15.73 25.84
N CYS A 39 -23.32 -15.55 24.58
CA CYS A 39 -24.68 -15.77 24.09
C CYS A 39 -24.74 -17.17 23.48
N GLY A 40 -25.52 -18.07 24.07
CA GLY A 40 -25.78 -19.38 23.51
C GLY A 40 -26.97 -19.39 22.55
N TYR A 41 -27.19 -20.57 21.96
CA TYR A 41 -28.23 -20.82 20.95
C TYR A 41 -29.60 -21.21 21.54
N GLY A 42 -29.69 -21.43 22.86
CA GLY A 42 -30.93 -21.80 23.55
C GLY A 42 -31.52 -20.63 24.34
N TRP A 43 -32.82 -20.69 24.64
CA TRP A 43 -33.55 -19.66 25.39
C TRP A 43 -32.90 -19.24 26.72
N ASP A 44 -32.39 -20.20 27.48
CA ASP A 44 -31.74 -19.94 28.77
C ASP A 44 -30.34 -19.34 28.63
N SER A 45 -29.83 -19.26 27.40
CA SER A 45 -28.49 -18.77 27.05
C SER A 45 -28.50 -17.61 26.05
N ALA A 46 -29.66 -17.27 25.48
CA ALA A 46 -29.79 -16.21 24.49
C ALA A 46 -29.58 -14.84 25.16
N CYS A 47 -28.94 -13.94 24.43
CA CYS A 47 -28.74 -12.57 24.88
C CYS A 47 -29.91 -11.67 24.49
N LYS A 48 -30.16 -10.65 25.31
CA LYS A 48 -31.09 -9.56 25.01
C LYS A 48 -30.32 -8.26 24.89
N LEU A 49 -30.59 -7.50 23.83
CA LEU A 49 -30.18 -6.11 23.76
C LEU A 49 -31.29 -5.25 24.37
N GLN A 50 -30.94 -4.47 25.38
CA GLN A 50 -31.87 -3.56 26.05
C GLN A 50 -31.36 -2.13 25.94
N VAL A 51 -32.28 -1.21 25.70
CA VAL A 51 -31.99 0.24 25.66
C VAL A 51 -32.76 0.91 26.78
N LEU A 52 -32.09 1.76 27.54
CA LEU A 52 -32.69 2.58 28.59
C LEU A 52 -32.45 4.05 28.28
N HIS A 53 -33.53 4.82 28.14
CA HIS A 53 -33.46 6.27 27.99
C HIS A 53 -33.64 6.97 29.35
N GLY A 54 -32.59 7.63 29.84
CA GLY A 54 -32.52 8.13 31.21
C GLY A 54 -33.54 9.22 31.58
N SER A 55 -34.11 9.94 30.61
CA SER A 55 -35.06 11.04 30.87
C SER A 55 -36.54 10.67 30.77
N GLY A 56 -36.87 9.40 30.47
CA GLY A 56 -38.27 8.94 30.37
C GLY A 56 -39.08 9.53 29.20
N ILE A 57 -38.44 10.23 28.26
CA ILE A 57 -39.08 10.68 27.02
C ILE A 57 -39.23 9.50 26.04
N ALA A 58 -40.19 9.62 25.12
CA ALA A 58 -40.31 8.68 24.01
C ALA A 58 -39.06 8.73 23.13
N TYR A 59 -38.54 7.56 22.77
CA TYR A 59 -37.42 7.40 21.85
C TYR A 59 -37.73 6.28 20.85
N GLN A 60 -37.11 6.34 19.69
CA GLN A 60 -37.17 5.31 18.67
C GLN A 60 -35.74 4.87 18.36
N VAL A 61 -35.49 3.57 18.43
CA VAL A 61 -34.24 2.96 17.97
C VAL A 61 -34.50 2.49 16.54
N GLN A 62 -33.82 3.11 15.57
CA GLN A 62 -33.98 2.72 14.16
C GLN A 62 -33.19 1.46 13.81
N SER A 63 -31.95 1.42 14.26
CA SER A 63 -31.07 0.27 14.11
C SER A 63 -30.16 0.16 15.31
N ALA A 64 -29.71 -1.06 15.58
CA ALA A 64 -28.62 -1.34 16.50
C ALA A 64 -27.74 -2.39 15.85
N GLU A 65 -26.44 -2.13 15.80
CA GLU A 65 -25.45 -3.06 15.26
C GLU A 65 -24.51 -3.50 16.39
N LEU A 66 -24.12 -4.77 16.36
CA LEU A 66 -23.04 -5.29 17.19
C LEU A 66 -21.79 -5.39 16.31
N GLU A 67 -20.81 -4.56 16.60
CA GLU A 67 -19.54 -4.56 15.88
C GLU A 67 -18.52 -5.46 16.58
N PHE A 68 -17.75 -6.19 15.78
CA PHE A 68 -16.66 -7.03 16.26
C PHE A 68 -15.35 -6.46 15.72
N ALA A 69 -14.45 -6.11 16.64
CA ALA A 69 -13.09 -5.71 16.31
C ALA A 69 -12.09 -6.77 16.77
N THR A 70 -10.91 -6.70 16.19
CA THR A 70 -9.76 -7.51 16.55
C THR A 70 -8.54 -6.62 16.54
N ASP A 71 -7.69 -6.77 17.56
CA ASP A 71 -6.40 -6.07 17.63
C ASP A 71 -5.38 -6.72 16.67
N ASP A 72 -5.69 -7.89 16.09
CA ASP A 72 -4.89 -8.56 15.08
C ASP A 72 -5.21 -7.98 13.68
N PRO A 73 -4.34 -7.15 13.10
CA PRO A 73 -4.60 -6.51 11.81
C PRO A 73 -4.73 -7.52 10.67
N SER A 74 -4.14 -8.73 10.80
CA SER A 74 -4.25 -9.76 9.76
C SER A 74 -5.68 -10.27 9.62
N GLN A 75 -6.43 -10.35 10.72
CA GLN A 75 -7.84 -10.71 10.73
C GLN A 75 -8.72 -9.56 10.24
N ALA A 76 -8.40 -8.32 10.61
CA ALA A 76 -9.12 -7.13 10.16
C ALA A 76 -8.96 -6.88 8.65
N ARG A 77 -7.76 -7.16 8.11
CA ARG A 77 -7.47 -7.11 6.66
C ARG A 77 -8.28 -8.09 5.85
N ALA A 78 -8.93 -9.07 6.47
CA ALA A 78 -9.69 -10.03 5.71
C ALA A 78 -11.02 -9.44 5.24
N PHE A 79 -11.72 -8.64 6.04
CA PHE A 79 -13.05 -8.16 5.66
C PHE A 79 -12.99 -6.94 4.73
N ARG A 80 -13.81 -6.95 3.66
CA ARG A 80 -13.82 -5.92 2.60
C ARG A 80 -15.10 -5.11 2.52
N GLY A 81 -16.17 -5.63 3.09
CA GLY A 81 -17.42 -4.91 3.28
C GLY A 81 -18.64 -5.81 3.14
N ARG A 82 -19.80 -5.17 3.07
CA ARG A 82 -21.10 -5.83 3.21
C ARG A 82 -22.10 -5.19 2.27
N MET A 83 -22.97 -6.02 1.72
CA MET A 83 -24.03 -5.63 0.82
C MET A 83 -25.36 -6.15 1.36
N ASP A 84 -26.28 -5.25 1.71
CA ASP A 84 -27.60 -5.68 2.20
C ASP A 84 -28.54 -5.94 1.04
N VAL A 85 -29.12 -7.13 1.04
CA VAL A 85 -30.17 -7.54 0.11
C VAL A 85 -31.51 -7.31 0.82
N PRO A 86 -32.45 -6.56 0.21
CA PRO A 86 -33.78 -6.37 0.80
C PRO A 86 -34.45 -7.72 0.96
N ALA A 87 -34.88 -8.01 2.19
CA ALA A 87 -35.64 -9.19 2.54
C ALA A 87 -36.98 -8.77 3.13
N THR A 88 -38.06 -9.37 2.63
CA THR A 88 -39.43 -9.05 3.05
C THR A 88 -40.28 -10.30 3.27
N TYR A 89 -39.66 -11.48 3.29
CA TYR A 89 -40.41 -12.72 3.41
C TYR A 89 -40.95 -12.92 4.83
N SER A 90 -42.27 -13.13 4.91
CA SER A 90 -42.97 -13.61 6.09
C SER A 90 -44.07 -14.57 5.64
N GLY A 91 -43.92 -15.86 5.93
CA GLY A 91 -44.88 -16.87 5.49
C GLY A 91 -44.43 -18.29 5.79
N THR A 92 -45.19 -19.28 5.32
CA THR A 92 -44.85 -20.70 5.50
C THR A 92 -43.86 -21.13 4.43
N ALA A 93 -42.60 -21.35 4.82
CA ALA A 93 -41.59 -21.98 3.97
C ALA A 93 -41.87 -23.47 3.93
N THR A 94 -41.97 -24.09 2.76
CA THR A 94 -42.27 -25.54 2.65
C THR A 94 -41.00 -26.37 2.55
N ALA A 95 -41.03 -27.58 3.13
CA ALA A 95 -39.89 -28.49 3.28
C ALA A 95 -39.06 -28.73 1.98
N ASN A 96 -39.69 -28.63 0.82
CA ASN A 96 -39.14 -29.03 -0.47
C ASN A 96 -39.26 -27.96 -1.57
N SER A 97 -39.59 -26.71 -1.23
CA SER A 97 -39.66 -25.65 -2.24
C SER A 97 -38.80 -24.45 -1.86
N TRP A 98 -38.18 -23.88 -2.89
CA TRP A 98 -37.40 -22.66 -2.77
C TRP A 98 -38.32 -21.46 -2.85
N SER A 99 -38.25 -20.61 -1.85
CA SER A 99 -38.90 -19.29 -1.80
C SER A 99 -37.87 -18.20 -2.08
N THR A 100 -38.27 -17.10 -2.70
CA THR A 100 -37.41 -15.92 -2.86
C THR A 100 -37.43 -15.09 -1.57
N PHE A 101 -36.29 -14.47 -1.23
CA PHE A 101 -36.16 -13.65 -0.02
C PHE A 101 -37.00 -12.37 -0.03
N ASN A 102 -37.31 -11.87 -1.21
CA ASN A 102 -38.14 -10.70 -1.40
C ASN A 102 -39.21 -10.97 -2.45
N SER A 103 -40.18 -10.07 -2.51
CA SER A 103 -41.25 -10.05 -3.52
C SER A 103 -40.76 -9.65 -4.91
N ARG A 104 -39.45 -9.35 -5.06
CA ARG A 104 -38.84 -9.00 -6.33
C ARG A 104 -38.21 -10.23 -6.96
N THR A 105 -37.98 -10.13 -8.26
CA THR A 105 -37.63 -11.29 -9.09
C THR A 105 -36.15 -11.58 -9.10
N SER A 106 -35.30 -10.57 -8.86
CA SER A 106 -33.85 -10.71 -8.92
C SER A 106 -33.11 -9.50 -8.32
N PHE A 107 -31.79 -9.62 -8.17
CA PHE A 107 -30.90 -8.52 -7.83
C PHE A 107 -29.64 -8.55 -8.73
N GLY A 108 -29.11 -7.36 -9.00
CA GLY A 108 -27.81 -7.14 -9.63
C GLY A 108 -26.75 -6.84 -8.56
N LEU A 109 -25.55 -7.35 -8.77
CA LEU A 109 -24.43 -7.24 -7.84
C LEU A 109 -23.17 -6.79 -8.57
N ALA A 110 -22.74 -5.57 -8.29
CA ALA A 110 -21.44 -5.07 -8.72
C ALA A 110 -20.33 -5.61 -7.82
N THR A 111 -19.80 -6.81 -8.10
CA THR A 111 -18.65 -7.31 -7.34
C THR A 111 -17.38 -6.46 -7.55
N TRP A 112 -17.36 -5.56 -8.53
CA TRP A 112 -16.30 -4.56 -8.72
C TRP A 112 -16.35 -3.42 -7.70
N ASP A 113 -17.44 -3.26 -6.95
CA ASP A 113 -17.49 -2.32 -5.81
C ASP A 113 -16.62 -2.80 -4.64
N TYR A 114 -16.22 -4.07 -4.68
CA TYR A 114 -15.24 -4.68 -3.77
C TYR A 114 -14.11 -5.30 -4.61
N PRO A 115 -13.33 -4.48 -5.33
CA PRO A 115 -12.31 -4.99 -6.26
C PRO A 115 -11.22 -5.75 -5.49
N ASP A 116 -10.98 -5.33 -4.26
CA ASP A 116 -10.04 -5.92 -3.33
C ASP A 116 -10.58 -7.20 -2.66
N ALA A 117 -11.75 -7.74 -3.02
CA ALA A 117 -12.27 -8.98 -2.45
C ALA A 117 -11.94 -10.19 -3.32
N SER A 118 -11.51 -11.29 -2.70
CA SER A 118 -11.30 -12.58 -3.36
C SER A 118 -12.38 -13.60 -3.04
N LYS A 119 -13.16 -13.37 -1.97
CA LYS A 119 -14.25 -14.24 -1.54
C LYS A 119 -15.49 -13.45 -1.15
N ALA A 120 -16.65 -14.11 -1.20
CA ALA A 120 -17.88 -13.63 -0.60
C ALA A 120 -18.69 -14.76 0.03
N ARG A 121 -19.63 -14.41 0.92
CA ARG A 121 -20.59 -15.35 1.53
C ARG A 121 -21.93 -14.68 1.75
N VAL A 122 -22.99 -15.47 1.89
CA VAL A 122 -24.31 -14.98 2.29
C VAL A 122 -24.52 -15.21 3.77
N CYS A 123 -25.02 -14.20 4.46
CA CYS A 123 -25.48 -14.27 5.83
C CYS A 123 -26.96 -13.88 5.88
N VAL A 124 -27.74 -14.57 6.72
CA VAL A 124 -29.18 -14.36 6.84
C VAL A 124 -29.53 -14.22 8.30
N ALA A 125 -30.43 -13.28 8.61
CA ALA A 125 -31.20 -13.41 9.82
C ALA A 125 -32.66 -13.71 9.61
N PHE A 126 -33.11 -14.61 10.47
CA PHE A 126 -34.43 -15.15 10.38
C PHE A 126 -34.93 -15.58 11.74
N THR A 127 -36.26 -15.62 11.85
CA THR A 127 -36.98 -16.34 12.89
C THR A 127 -37.84 -17.38 12.19
N ASP A 128 -38.17 -18.46 12.87
CA ASP A 128 -39.12 -19.44 12.38
C ASP A 128 -40.10 -19.94 13.46
N SER A 129 -40.96 -20.88 13.09
CA SER A 129 -41.83 -21.59 14.03
C SER A 129 -41.42 -23.06 14.14
N SER A 130 -40.14 -23.35 13.96
CA SER A 130 -39.64 -24.72 13.93
C SER A 130 -39.29 -25.20 15.35
N SER A 131 -39.46 -26.51 15.56
CA SER A 131 -38.91 -27.23 16.72
C SER A 131 -37.61 -27.94 16.36
N GLY A 132 -37.01 -27.57 15.22
CA GLY A 132 -35.84 -28.22 14.62
C GLY A 132 -35.81 -28.03 13.10
N GLY A 133 -34.81 -28.63 12.46
CA GLY A 133 -34.61 -28.52 11.03
C GLY A 133 -33.56 -27.46 10.69
N ALA A 134 -33.36 -27.22 9.40
CA ALA A 134 -32.36 -26.27 8.92
C ALA A 134 -32.93 -25.34 7.84
N LEU A 135 -32.41 -24.12 7.83
CA LEU A 135 -32.59 -23.17 6.75
C LEU A 135 -31.46 -23.37 5.72
N TYR A 136 -31.82 -23.46 4.44
CA TYR A 136 -30.86 -23.46 3.35
C TYR A 136 -31.04 -22.21 2.54
N THR A 137 -29.95 -21.69 2.00
CA THR A 137 -29.98 -20.61 1.02
C THR A 137 -29.29 -21.03 -0.24
N ARG A 138 -29.71 -20.49 -1.37
CA ARG A 138 -28.97 -20.61 -2.62
C ARG A 138 -29.01 -19.33 -3.40
N LEU A 139 -27.96 -19.13 -4.17
CA LEU A 139 -27.90 -18.13 -5.22
C LEU A 139 -28.04 -18.85 -6.56
N THR A 140 -28.94 -18.37 -7.41
CA THR A 140 -29.07 -18.86 -8.78
C THR A 140 -28.93 -17.70 -9.76
N THR A 141 -28.55 -17.98 -11.00
CA THR A 141 -28.75 -17.05 -12.12
C THR A 141 -30.25 -16.81 -12.33
N TYR A 142 -30.59 -15.79 -13.13
CA TYR A 142 -31.98 -15.54 -13.50
C TYR A 142 -32.65 -16.74 -14.20
N SER A 143 -31.89 -17.44 -15.05
CA SER A 143 -32.31 -18.67 -15.74
C SER A 143 -32.49 -19.87 -14.81
N GLY A 144 -32.09 -19.75 -13.54
CA GLY A 144 -32.25 -20.78 -12.52
C GLY A 144 -31.06 -21.73 -12.35
N SER A 145 -29.94 -21.47 -13.04
CA SER A 145 -28.70 -22.21 -12.81
C SER A 145 -28.18 -21.92 -11.40
N GLU A 146 -27.89 -22.96 -10.63
CA GLU A 146 -27.39 -22.80 -9.27
C GLU A 146 -25.92 -22.37 -9.28
N ILE A 147 -25.64 -21.26 -8.59
CA ILE A 147 -24.28 -20.77 -8.39
C ILE A 147 -23.69 -21.41 -7.13
N PHE A 148 -24.43 -21.36 -6.02
CA PHE A 148 -24.10 -22.09 -4.80
C PHE A 148 -25.33 -22.30 -3.92
N GLN A 149 -25.22 -23.28 -3.03
CA GLN A 149 -26.16 -23.54 -1.95
C GLN A 149 -25.38 -23.71 -0.63
N ASP A 150 -25.90 -23.11 0.43
CA ASP A 150 -25.35 -23.23 1.79
C ASP A 150 -26.44 -23.66 2.78
N ASN A 151 -26.02 -24.40 3.80
CA ASN A 151 -26.82 -24.77 4.96
C ASN A 151 -26.54 -23.76 6.07
N MET A 152 -27.56 -23.03 6.52
CA MET A 152 -27.47 -22.01 7.58
C MET A 152 -27.62 -22.62 8.98
N GLY A 153 -27.53 -23.95 9.10
CA GLY A 153 -27.53 -24.63 10.39
C GLY A 153 -28.92 -24.93 10.93
N GLY A 154 -28.94 -25.52 12.12
CA GLY A 154 -30.15 -25.93 12.81
C GLY A 154 -30.90 -24.74 13.40
N SER A 155 -32.20 -24.66 13.20
CA SER A 155 -33.05 -23.66 13.83
C SER A 155 -33.99 -24.29 14.86
N TRP A 156 -34.20 -23.59 15.98
CA TRP A 156 -35.08 -24.01 17.08
C TRP A 156 -35.79 -22.80 17.65
N SER A 157 -36.47 -22.03 16.80
CA SER A 157 -36.84 -20.70 17.24
C SER A 157 -38.21 -20.63 17.87
N ASN A 158 -39.19 -21.52 17.54
CA ASN A 158 -40.56 -21.81 18.08
C ASN A 158 -41.35 -20.72 18.85
N SER A 159 -40.82 -19.51 18.93
CA SER A 159 -40.92 -18.57 20.05
C SER A 159 -40.23 -17.23 19.73
N GLY A 160 -39.71 -17.05 18.51
CA GLY A 160 -39.25 -15.75 17.99
C GLY A 160 -37.77 -15.42 18.23
N LEU A 161 -36.91 -16.40 18.51
CA LEU A 161 -35.46 -16.18 18.57
C LEU A 161 -34.92 -15.80 17.18
N ILE A 162 -34.25 -14.65 17.07
CA ILE A 162 -33.58 -14.23 15.84
C ILE A 162 -32.26 -14.99 15.72
N HIS A 163 -32.11 -15.75 14.63
CA HIS A 163 -30.87 -16.38 14.23
C HIS A 163 -30.10 -15.43 13.31
N TRP A 164 -28.77 -15.33 13.44
CA TRP A 164 -27.86 -14.74 12.46
C TRP A 164 -26.89 -15.83 12.04
N GLU A 165 -26.97 -16.27 10.78
CA GLU A 165 -26.19 -17.40 10.28
C GLU A 165 -25.52 -17.05 8.96
N CYS A 166 -24.29 -17.53 8.77
CA CYS A 166 -23.49 -17.27 7.58
C CYS A 166 -23.07 -18.56 6.89
N GLY A 167 -23.19 -18.56 5.57
CA GLY A 167 -22.70 -19.62 4.69
C GLY A 167 -21.17 -19.67 4.59
N SER A 168 -20.70 -20.56 3.72
CA SER A 168 -19.26 -20.73 3.49
C SER A 168 -18.71 -19.61 2.61
N TRP A 169 -17.47 -19.19 2.85
CA TRP A 169 -16.77 -18.30 1.93
C TRP A 169 -16.53 -18.99 0.58
N ARG A 170 -17.04 -18.40 -0.51
CA ARG A 170 -16.83 -18.86 -1.89
C ARG A 170 -16.01 -17.83 -2.68
N PRO A 171 -15.32 -18.21 -3.76
CA PRO A 171 -14.63 -17.26 -4.63
C PRO A 171 -15.56 -16.13 -5.08
N ARG A 172 -15.07 -14.88 -5.12
CA ARG A 172 -15.84 -13.72 -5.58
C ARG A 172 -16.35 -13.91 -7.01
N SER A 173 -15.61 -14.62 -7.86
CA SER A 173 -15.99 -14.98 -9.23
C SER A 173 -17.30 -15.78 -9.31
N ASN A 174 -17.72 -16.43 -8.23
CA ASN A 174 -19.02 -17.10 -8.20
C ASN A 174 -20.17 -16.08 -8.07
N PHE A 175 -19.94 -14.88 -7.55
CA PHE A 175 -20.98 -13.89 -7.26
C PHE A 175 -21.20 -12.90 -8.42
N ILE A 176 -21.11 -13.33 -9.68
CA ILE A 176 -21.32 -12.43 -10.81
C ILE A 176 -22.83 -12.36 -11.11
N CYS A 177 -23.46 -11.29 -10.63
CA CYS A 177 -24.87 -11.00 -10.91
C CYS A 177 -24.94 -9.69 -11.70
N GLY A 178 -25.16 -9.80 -13.00
CA GLY A 178 -25.28 -8.62 -13.86
C GLY A 178 -26.51 -7.77 -13.57
N TYR A 179 -26.54 -6.61 -14.20
CA TYR A 179 -27.56 -5.58 -14.03
C TYR A 179 -28.73 -5.70 -15.01
N GLY A 180 -28.72 -6.73 -15.87
CA GLY A 180 -29.78 -7.02 -16.82
C GLY A 180 -30.62 -8.20 -16.37
N TRP A 181 -31.84 -8.28 -16.85
CA TRP A 181 -32.75 -9.39 -16.56
C TRP A 181 -32.15 -10.77 -16.90
N GLY A 182 -31.40 -10.90 -17.99
CA GLY A 182 -30.72 -12.15 -18.36
C GLY A 182 -29.48 -12.49 -17.53
N THR A 183 -28.88 -11.51 -16.85
CA THR A 183 -27.60 -11.66 -16.13
C THR A 183 -27.73 -11.50 -14.62
N SER A 184 -28.89 -11.07 -14.13
CA SER A 184 -29.21 -10.92 -12.71
C SER A 184 -29.27 -12.26 -11.96
N CYS A 185 -29.25 -12.20 -10.63
CA CYS A 185 -29.35 -13.38 -9.78
C CYS A 185 -30.63 -13.41 -8.95
N LYS A 186 -30.99 -14.60 -8.48
CA LYS A 186 -32.06 -14.83 -7.51
C LYS A 186 -31.47 -15.41 -6.24
N LEU A 187 -31.72 -14.73 -5.12
CA LEU A 187 -31.42 -15.30 -3.81
C LEU A 187 -32.68 -15.98 -3.30
N GLN A 188 -32.53 -17.26 -2.92
CA GLN A 188 -33.63 -18.09 -2.49
C GLN A 188 -33.29 -18.80 -1.19
N PHE A 189 -34.32 -19.19 -0.45
CA PHE A 189 -34.18 -20.04 0.71
C PHE A 189 -35.22 -21.16 0.72
N LYS A 190 -34.94 -22.19 1.49
CA LYS A 190 -35.92 -23.20 1.88
C LYS A 190 -35.68 -23.58 3.33
N HIS A 191 -36.72 -24.09 3.98
CA HIS A 191 -36.60 -24.70 5.29
C HIS A 191 -36.84 -26.20 5.14
N THR A 192 -36.17 -27.05 5.92
CA THR A 192 -36.38 -28.52 5.86
C THR A 192 -37.75 -28.99 6.37
N GLN A 193 -38.46 -28.11 7.05
CA GLN A 193 -39.80 -28.34 7.58
C GLN A 193 -40.75 -27.30 7.01
N SER A 194 -42.03 -27.64 6.91
CA SER A 194 -43.08 -26.69 6.52
C SER A 194 -43.49 -25.80 7.70
N VAL A 195 -42.75 -24.72 7.94
CA VAL A 195 -42.89 -23.83 9.11
C VAL A 195 -42.98 -22.38 8.68
N ASN A 196 -43.53 -21.53 9.55
CA ASN A 196 -43.48 -20.09 9.30
C ASN A 196 -42.05 -19.61 9.47
N VAL A 197 -41.56 -18.84 8.50
CA VAL A 197 -40.25 -18.20 8.50
C VAL A 197 -40.46 -16.71 8.24
N VAL A 198 -39.76 -15.88 9.01
CA VAL A 198 -39.63 -14.45 8.75
C VAL A 198 -38.15 -14.19 8.49
N ILE A 199 -37.83 -13.64 7.32
CA ILE A 199 -36.47 -13.20 7.02
C ILE A 199 -36.38 -11.70 7.30
N TRP A 200 -35.52 -11.33 8.23
CA TRP A 200 -35.36 -9.95 8.68
C TRP A 200 -34.38 -9.16 7.80
N TYR A 201 -33.27 -9.79 7.42
CA TYR A 201 -32.28 -9.20 6.53
C TYR A 201 -31.40 -10.30 5.94
N VAL A 202 -30.77 -9.99 4.80
CA VAL A 202 -29.81 -10.85 4.13
C VAL A 202 -28.64 -10.02 3.68
N ASN A 203 -27.43 -10.45 4.03
CA ASN A 203 -26.21 -9.70 3.74
C ASN A 203 -25.26 -10.56 2.90
N ILE A 204 -24.64 -9.96 1.89
CA ILE A 204 -23.51 -10.53 1.16
C ILE A 204 -22.26 -9.89 1.73
N GLU A 205 -21.42 -10.69 2.36
CA GLU A 205 -20.16 -10.25 2.95
C GLU A 205 -19.01 -10.53 2.00
N PHE A 206 -18.03 -9.64 1.96
CA PHE A 206 -16.84 -9.75 1.11
C PHE A 206 -15.57 -9.88 1.95
N GLN A 207 -14.66 -10.75 1.53
CA GLN A 207 -13.38 -10.97 2.17
C GLN A 207 -12.25 -11.01 1.14
N ASN A 208 -11.06 -10.59 1.54
CA ASN A 208 -9.81 -10.96 0.89
C ASN A 208 -8.96 -11.84 1.80
N GLN A 209 -8.34 -12.87 1.23
CA GLN A 209 -7.34 -13.68 1.93
C GLN A 209 -5.92 -13.20 1.72
N ASP A 210 -5.67 -12.27 0.79
CA ASP A 210 -4.34 -11.73 0.55
C ASP A 210 -3.92 -10.80 1.71
N PRO A 211 -2.91 -11.19 2.51
CA PRO A 211 -2.43 -10.39 3.64
C PRO A 211 -1.76 -9.08 3.21
N LEU A 212 -1.41 -8.94 1.92
CA LEU A 212 -0.73 -7.78 1.35
C LEU A 212 -1.66 -6.61 1.06
N VAL A 213 -2.98 -6.81 1.10
CA VAL A 213 -3.92 -5.74 0.79
C VAL A 213 -3.93 -4.68 1.90
N GLN A 214 -3.84 -3.43 1.47
CA GLN A 214 -3.52 -2.26 2.29
C GLN A 214 -4.76 -1.53 2.82
N THR A 215 -5.95 -2.12 2.64
CA THR A 215 -7.19 -1.54 3.13
C THR A 215 -7.77 -2.44 4.21
N ALA A 216 -8.43 -1.85 5.21
CA ALA A 216 -9.22 -2.57 6.19
C ALA A 216 -10.60 -1.93 6.26
N TYR A 217 -11.65 -2.73 6.11
CA TYR A 217 -13.00 -2.24 6.34
C TYR A 217 -13.18 -2.00 7.84
N ILE A 218 -13.55 -0.78 8.22
CA ILE A 218 -13.63 -0.37 9.63
C ILE A 218 -15.05 -0.46 10.15
N GLY A 219 -16.04 -0.16 9.32
CA GLY A 219 -17.42 -0.21 9.74
C GLY A 219 -18.36 0.42 8.74
N ARG A 220 -19.61 0.53 9.16
CA ARG A 220 -20.70 1.02 8.33
C ARG A 220 -21.67 1.83 9.17
N LEU A 221 -22.32 2.78 8.51
CA LEU A 221 -23.46 3.49 9.03
C LEU A 221 -24.66 3.25 8.11
N GLN A 222 -25.58 2.39 8.53
CA GLN A 222 -26.83 2.18 7.82
C GLN A 222 -27.81 3.33 8.07
N LEU A 223 -28.35 3.88 6.99
CA LEU A 223 -29.31 4.98 7.02
C LEU A 223 -30.73 4.44 6.91
N ASP A 224 -31.63 5.00 7.70
CA ASP A 224 -33.05 4.78 7.52
C ASP A 224 -33.55 5.59 6.31
N VAL A 225 -34.13 4.90 5.33
CA VAL A 225 -34.52 5.46 4.04
C VAL A 225 -36.04 5.42 3.89
N SER A 226 -36.61 6.50 3.33
CA SER A 226 -38.03 6.52 2.93
C SER A 226 -38.21 5.80 1.62
N SER A 227 -39.27 5.01 1.57
CA SER A 227 -39.86 4.44 0.37
C SER A 227 -39.99 5.44 -0.78
N TRP A 228 -39.98 4.91 -2.01
CA TRP A 228 -40.43 5.50 -3.29
C TRP A 228 -40.38 7.02 -3.41
N LEU A 229 -39.32 7.50 -4.05
CA LEU A 229 -39.11 8.90 -4.35
C LEU A 229 -39.76 9.25 -5.71
N PRO A 230 -40.49 10.38 -5.80
CA PRO A 230 -41.20 10.75 -7.01
C PRO A 230 -40.24 11.15 -8.14
N ALA A 231 -40.67 10.82 -9.35
CA ALA A 231 -40.13 11.22 -10.64
C ALA A 231 -40.12 12.75 -10.77
N ASN A 232 -39.07 13.39 -10.28
CA ASN A 232 -38.80 14.80 -10.54
C ASN A 232 -37.48 14.90 -11.32
N PRO A 233 -37.53 14.88 -12.66
CA PRO A 233 -36.34 14.98 -13.49
C PRO A 233 -35.45 16.16 -13.06
N GLY A 234 -34.18 15.87 -12.78
CA GLY A 234 -33.17 16.86 -12.42
C GLY A 234 -33.28 17.42 -10.99
N SER A 235 -34.19 16.95 -10.14
CA SER A 235 -34.35 17.45 -8.76
C SER A 235 -33.88 16.43 -7.72
N TRP A 236 -32.88 16.81 -6.94
CA TRP A 236 -32.37 16.03 -5.81
C TRP A 236 -33.47 15.78 -4.77
N GLN A 237 -33.70 14.51 -4.45
CA GLN A 237 -34.65 14.06 -3.45
C GLN A 237 -33.89 13.56 -2.23
N ARG A 238 -34.35 13.95 -1.03
CA ARG A 238 -33.78 13.41 0.21
C ARG A 238 -34.16 11.94 0.34
N ILE A 239 -33.17 11.08 0.60
CA ILE A 239 -33.39 9.63 0.72
C ILE A 239 -33.87 9.26 2.12
N SER A 240 -33.31 9.91 3.15
CA SER A 240 -33.65 9.58 4.53
C SER A 240 -35.02 10.15 4.92
N GLN A 241 -35.77 9.37 5.72
CA GLN A 241 -37.01 9.84 6.37
C GLN A 241 -36.74 10.98 7.36
N HIS A 242 -35.48 11.12 7.78
CA HIS A 242 -35.04 12.06 8.79
C HIS A 242 -34.48 13.36 8.17
N THR A 243 -34.55 14.43 8.95
CA THR A 243 -34.21 15.79 8.50
C THR A 243 -32.71 16.07 8.53
N GLY A 244 -31.90 15.20 9.14
CA GLY A 244 -30.45 15.32 9.14
C GLY A 244 -29.73 14.07 9.62
N LEU A 245 -28.45 13.98 9.25
CA LEU A 245 -27.49 12.94 9.57
C LEU A 245 -26.30 13.57 10.31
N ALA A 246 -26.01 13.07 11.51
CA ALA A 246 -24.80 13.42 12.25
C ALA A 246 -23.83 12.22 12.26
N VAL A 247 -22.60 12.43 11.78
CA VAL A 247 -21.54 11.42 11.74
C VAL A 247 -20.30 12.03 12.39
N LYS A 248 -19.86 11.47 13.51
CA LYS A 248 -18.61 11.88 14.15
C LYS A 248 -17.49 11.00 13.61
N SER A 249 -16.48 11.59 13.01
CA SER A 249 -15.27 10.84 12.62
C SER A 249 -14.61 10.14 13.80
N ALA A 250 -14.79 10.66 15.02
CA ALA A 250 -14.32 10.01 16.25
C ALA A 250 -14.99 8.66 16.56
N ASP A 251 -16.16 8.37 15.97
CA ASP A 251 -16.81 7.05 16.09
C ASP A 251 -16.09 6.00 15.22
N TYR A 252 -15.31 6.44 14.22
CA TYR A 252 -14.48 5.59 13.36
C TYR A 252 -13.02 6.08 13.37
N PRO A 253 -12.32 6.02 14.52
CA PRO A 253 -11.06 6.73 14.73
C PRO A 253 -9.90 6.27 13.82
N THR A 254 -10.00 5.07 13.25
CA THR A 254 -9.02 4.51 12.31
C THR A 254 -9.40 4.69 10.85
N ALA A 255 -10.63 5.11 10.54
CA ALA A 255 -11.08 5.27 9.17
C ALA A 255 -10.41 6.48 8.52
N THR A 256 -9.89 6.28 7.31
CA THR A 256 -9.26 7.33 6.50
C THR A 256 -10.12 7.69 5.30
N GLU A 257 -11.03 6.82 4.90
CA GLU A 257 -11.89 6.98 3.74
C GLU A 257 -13.34 6.62 4.05
N VAL A 258 -14.25 7.22 3.28
CA VAL A 258 -15.70 7.01 3.34
C VAL A 258 -16.26 6.93 1.93
N ARG A 259 -17.33 6.16 1.73
CA ARG A 259 -18.14 6.16 0.50
C ARG A 259 -19.63 5.98 0.81
N THR A 260 -20.48 6.29 -0.15
CA THR A 260 -21.92 6.01 -0.07
C THR A 260 -22.26 4.75 -0.85
N CYS A 261 -23.02 3.83 -0.26
CA CYS A 261 -23.58 2.67 -0.97
C CYS A 261 -25.11 2.71 -0.88
N VAL A 262 -25.79 2.35 -1.96
CA VAL A 262 -27.25 2.41 -2.07
C VAL A 262 -27.79 1.15 -2.74
N SER A 263 -28.85 0.59 -2.17
CA SER A 263 -29.69 -0.42 -2.77
C SER A 263 -30.99 0.20 -3.25
N PHE A 264 -31.31 0.08 -4.54
CA PHE A 264 -32.45 0.75 -5.15
C PHE A 264 -33.12 -0.04 -6.27
N VAL A 265 -34.32 0.39 -6.64
CA VAL A 265 -35.10 -0.06 -7.81
C VAL A 265 -35.60 1.19 -8.55
N ASP A 266 -35.83 1.10 -9.84
CA ASP A 266 -36.30 2.21 -10.69
C ASP A 266 -37.35 1.79 -11.73
N GLU A 267 -38.09 2.76 -12.26
CA GLU A 267 -39.03 2.49 -13.35
C GLU A 267 -38.39 2.54 -14.74
N SER A 268 -37.10 2.90 -14.83
CA SER A 268 -36.45 3.15 -16.11
C SER A 268 -36.05 1.86 -16.84
N ALA A 269 -36.00 1.99 -18.17
CA ALA A 269 -35.37 1.03 -19.06
C ALA A 269 -33.88 1.39 -19.31
N GLY A 270 -33.27 2.19 -18.43
CA GLY A 270 -31.91 2.67 -18.57
C GLY A 270 -31.60 3.91 -17.73
N GLY A 271 -30.32 4.09 -17.42
CA GLY A 271 -29.71 5.32 -16.93
C GLY A 271 -29.37 5.33 -15.43
N SER A 272 -28.95 6.46 -14.84
CA SER A 272 -28.11 6.45 -13.63
C SER A 272 -28.76 7.02 -12.37
N LEU A 273 -28.47 6.40 -11.22
CA LEU A 273 -28.74 6.99 -9.91
C LEU A 273 -27.54 7.83 -9.46
N LYS A 274 -27.74 9.11 -9.23
CA LYS A 274 -26.78 9.96 -8.54
C LYS A 274 -27.09 9.99 -7.06
N VAL A 275 -26.04 9.96 -6.24
CA VAL A 275 -26.13 10.06 -4.78
C VAL A 275 -25.19 11.13 -4.30
N ARG A 276 -25.58 11.90 -3.28
CA ARG A 276 -24.70 12.90 -2.68
C ARG A 276 -24.88 13.00 -1.18
N ILE A 277 -23.80 13.35 -0.51
CA ILE A 277 -23.83 13.84 0.86
C ILE A 277 -23.59 15.32 0.83
N ARG A 278 -24.49 16.07 1.46
CA ARG A 278 -24.37 17.51 1.60
C ARG A 278 -24.80 17.95 2.98
N ARG A 279 -24.43 19.17 3.34
CA ARG A 279 -25.00 19.85 4.50
C ARG A 279 -26.50 20.09 4.27
N THR A 280 -27.29 20.06 5.34
CA THR A 280 -28.72 20.44 5.28
C THR A 280 -28.89 21.86 4.72
N ASP A 281 -30.09 22.18 4.23
CA ASP A 281 -30.39 23.52 3.70
C ASP A 281 -30.14 24.61 4.75
N SER A 282 -30.52 24.36 6.01
CA SER A 282 -30.25 25.24 7.15
C SER A 282 -28.76 25.40 7.46
N GLY A 283 -27.94 24.40 7.11
CA GLY A 283 -26.49 24.46 7.28
C GLY A 283 -25.76 25.11 6.10
N GLY A 284 -26.46 25.51 5.03
CA GLY A 284 -25.85 26.17 3.85
C GLY A 284 -25.68 25.26 2.63
N GLY A 285 -26.17 24.02 2.66
CA GLY A 285 -26.31 23.19 1.45
C GLY A 285 -25.02 22.67 0.81
N THR A 286 -23.85 22.88 1.42
CA THR A 286 -22.54 22.47 0.87
C THR A 286 -22.50 20.98 0.53
N VAL A 287 -22.23 20.65 -0.73
CA VAL A 287 -22.04 19.26 -1.17
C VAL A 287 -20.62 18.81 -0.82
N PHE A 288 -20.51 17.69 -0.12
CA PHE A 288 -19.23 17.11 0.27
C PHE A 288 -18.81 15.99 -0.69
N MET A 289 -19.77 15.17 -1.10
CA MET A 289 -19.53 14.06 -2.03
C MET A 289 -20.72 13.96 -2.97
N GLU A 290 -20.45 13.67 -4.24
CA GLU A 290 -21.45 13.34 -5.26
C GLU A 290 -20.87 12.23 -6.12
N ASP A 291 -21.62 11.15 -6.27
CA ASP A 291 -21.28 10.00 -7.10
C ASP A 291 -22.42 9.72 -8.08
N SER A 292 -22.06 9.32 -9.30
CA SER A 292 -23.00 8.78 -10.28
C SER A 292 -22.82 7.27 -10.31
N LEU A 293 -23.83 6.55 -9.85
CA LEU A 293 -23.91 5.10 -9.92
C LEU A 293 -24.24 4.72 -11.38
N ARG A 294 -23.89 3.50 -11.78
CA ARG A 294 -23.96 3.03 -13.16
C ARG A 294 -25.39 2.95 -13.67
N GLY A 295 -25.49 2.74 -14.98
CA GLY A 295 -26.74 2.55 -15.69
C GLY A 295 -27.52 1.35 -15.16
N THR A 296 -28.71 1.60 -14.64
CA THR A 296 -29.64 0.58 -14.13
C THR A 296 -30.77 0.33 -15.11
N TRP A 297 -31.25 -0.91 -15.10
CA TRP A 297 -32.38 -1.35 -15.90
C TRP A 297 -33.22 -2.32 -15.06
N SER A 298 -34.08 -1.77 -14.18
CA SER A 298 -34.86 -2.65 -13.32
C SER A 298 -36.28 -2.91 -13.75
N GLY A 299 -36.96 -1.96 -14.42
CA GLY A 299 -38.39 -2.08 -14.69
C GLY A 299 -39.20 -2.51 -13.45
N LEU A 300 -38.78 -2.03 -12.26
CA LEU A 300 -39.29 -2.37 -10.93
C LEU A 300 -39.04 -3.77 -10.38
N GLY A 301 -38.45 -4.68 -11.14
CA GLY A 301 -38.28 -6.07 -10.69
C GLY A 301 -36.88 -6.45 -10.22
N LEU A 302 -35.88 -5.63 -10.53
CA LEU A 302 -34.47 -5.89 -10.23
C LEU A 302 -33.93 -4.92 -9.18
N VAL A 303 -33.43 -5.45 -8.07
CA VAL A 303 -32.75 -4.62 -7.07
C VAL A 303 -31.31 -4.37 -7.52
N HIS A 304 -30.93 -3.11 -7.62
CA HIS A 304 -29.55 -2.68 -7.86
C HIS A 304 -28.86 -2.35 -6.55
N MET A 305 -27.56 -2.61 -6.48
CA MET A 305 -26.77 -2.32 -5.29
C MET A 305 -25.39 -1.85 -5.71
N GLU A 306 -25.16 -0.57 -5.46
CA GLU A 306 -23.97 0.11 -5.96
C GLU A 306 -23.35 1.00 -4.90
N CYS A 307 -22.03 1.13 -4.99
CA CYS A 307 -21.23 2.00 -4.16
C CYS A 307 -20.56 3.09 -4.98
N GLY A 308 -20.53 4.31 -4.41
CA GLY A 308 -19.75 5.42 -4.92
C GLY A 308 -18.25 5.25 -4.71
N THR A 309 -17.50 6.26 -5.13
CA THR A 309 -16.05 6.29 -4.99
C THR A 309 -15.63 6.47 -3.54
N TRP A 310 -14.52 5.83 -3.15
CA TRP A 310 -13.89 6.11 -1.86
C TRP A 310 -13.33 7.54 -1.85
N ARG A 311 -13.65 8.30 -0.80
CA ARG A 311 -13.18 9.67 -0.58
C ARG A 311 -12.50 9.78 0.77
N PRO A 312 -11.53 10.68 0.97
CA PRO A 312 -10.96 10.94 2.29
C PRO A 312 -12.06 11.24 3.33
N LEU A 313 -11.98 10.66 4.53
CA LEU A 313 -13.00 10.86 5.58
C LEU A 313 -13.10 12.34 5.99
N ASN A 314 -12.00 13.09 5.93
CA ASN A 314 -11.99 14.53 6.18
C ASN A 314 -12.68 15.36 5.08
N SER A 315 -13.13 14.74 3.99
CA SER A 315 -13.92 15.41 2.94
C SER A 315 -15.37 15.65 3.36
N ILE A 316 -15.87 14.93 4.38
CA ILE A 316 -17.21 15.14 4.95
C ILE A 316 -17.15 15.85 6.31
N SER A 317 -18.14 16.70 6.57
CA SER A 317 -18.27 17.40 7.86
C SER A 317 -19.74 17.41 8.29
N CYS A 318 -20.14 16.34 8.99
CA CYS A 318 -21.52 16.08 9.42
C CYS A 318 -21.61 16.16 10.95
N GLY A 319 -21.59 17.37 11.51
CA GLY A 319 -21.67 17.58 12.94
C GLY A 319 -23.05 17.32 13.55
N SER A 320 -23.17 17.48 14.87
CA SER A 320 -24.37 17.17 15.64
C SER A 320 -25.30 18.36 15.89
N SER A 321 -25.16 19.47 15.16
CA SER A 321 -26.03 20.66 15.25
C SER A 321 -26.68 20.98 13.92
N TRP A 322 -27.87 21.59 13.92
CA TRP A 322 -28.59 21.92 12.67
C TRP A 322 -27.82 22.76 11.64
N SER A 323 -26.81 23.53 12.07
CA SER A 323 -25.94 24.30 11.18
C SER A 323 -24.82 23.47 10.52
N ASN A 324 -24.60 22.23 10.96
CA ASN A 324 -23.54 21.35 10.46
C ASN A 324 -23.96 19.88 10.28
N THR A 325 -25.23 19.53 10.43
CA THR A 325 -25.74 18.21 10.07
C THR A 325 -25.78 18.05 8.56
N CYS A 326 -25.61 16.81 8.12
CA CYS A 326 -25.69 16.44 6.71
C CYS A 326 -27.08 15.92 6.34
N GLN A 327 -27.31 15.71 5.06
CA GLN A 327 -28.38 14.88 4.52
C GLN A 327 -27.84 14.12 3.31
N VAL A 328 -28.47 12.98 3.02
CA VAL A 328 -28.16 12.18 1.84
C VAL A 328 -29.31 12.34 0.84
N ASP A 329 -28.96 12.77 -0.36
CA ASP A 329 -29.91 12.94 -1.46
C ASP A 329 -29.59 11.95 -2.58
N ALA A 330 -30.62 11.59 -3.35
CA ALA A 330 -30.49 10.89 -4.61
C ALA A 330 -31.24 11.61 -5.74
N LEU A 331 -30.84 11.33 -6.97
CA LEU A 331 -31.45 11.81 -8.19
C LEU A 331 -31.29 10.77 -9.30
N THR A 332 -32.37 10.39 -9.97
CA THR A 332 -32.29 9.63 -11.23
C THR A 332 -32.06 10.59 -12.39
N THR A 333 -31.16 10.27 -13.32
CA THR A 333 -30.91 11.11 -14.49
C THR A 333 -32.05 11.13 -15.50
N GLU A 334 -32.92 10.12 -15.51
CA GLU A 334 -34.07 10.03 -16.43
C GLU A 334 -35.33 10.68 -15.86
N GLY A 335 -35.30 11.06 -14.58
CA GLY A 335 -36.48 11.57 -13.88
C GLY A 335 -37.59 10.55 -13.78
N VAL A 336 -37.26 9.29 -13.56
CA VAL A 336 -38.22 8.21 -13.25
C VAL A 336 -38.42 8.08 -11.75
N ASN A 337 -39.50 7.40 -11.33
CA ASN A 337 -39.64 7.05 -9.93
C ASN A 337 -38.59 5.99 -9.58
N PHE A 338 -38.06 6.08 -8.37
CA PHE A 338 -37.14 5.08 -7.85
C PHE A 338 -37.39 4.84 -6.36
N GLY A 339 -37.24 3.59 -5.93
CA GLY A 339 -37.30 3.19 -4.54
C GLY A 339 -35.91 2.93 -4.01
N VAL A 340 -35.54 3.56 -2.89
CA VAL A 340 -34.32 3.22 -2.16
C VAL A 340 -34.70 2.33 -0.98
N TRP A 341 -34.06 1.17 -0.88
CA TRP A 341 -34.28 0.19 0.20
C TRP A 341 -33.27 0.33 1.31
N PHE A 342 -32.01 0.58 0.93
CA PHE A 342 -30.93 0.83 1.87
C PHE A 342 -30.04 1.93 1.33
N ALA A 343 -29.58 2.79 2.21
CA ALA A 343 -28.43 3.64 1.97
C ALA A 343 -27.49 3.50 3.15
N SER A 344 -26.19 3.57 2.91
CA SER A 344 -25.21 3.50 3.98
C SER A 344 -23.94 4.23 3.66
N LEU A 345 -23.25 4.68 4.70
CA LEU A 345 -21.87 5.12 4.61
C LEU A 345 -20.96 3.98 5.02
N GLU A 346 -20.02 3.64 4.16
CA GLU A 346 -18.98 2.67 4.51
C GLU A 346 -17.70 3.39 4.85
N PHE A 347 -16.97 2.86 5.83
CA PHE A 347 -15.73 3.42 6.33
C PHE A 347 -14.62 2.41 6.17
N ARG A 348 -13.48 2.85 5.62
CA ARG A 348 -12.27 2.02 5.57
C ARG A 348 -11.06 2.80 6.05
N ALA A 349 -10.09 2.06 6.57
CA ALA A 349 -8.74 2.54 6.79
C ALA A 349 -7.92 2.14 5.58
N SER A 350 -7.29 3.12 4.96
CA SER A 350 -6.04 2.90 4.26
C SER A 350 -5.03 2.64 5.35
N LEU A 351 -4.72 1.37 5.55
CA LEU A 351 -3.62 1.02 6.42
C LEU A 351 -2.40 1.68 5.77
N PRO A 352 -1.64 2.50 6.50
CA PRO A 352 -0.36 2.97 5.97
C PRO A 352 0.38 1.75 5.43
N ARG A 353 1.21 1.94 4.40
CA ARG A 353 2.25 0.98 4.07
C ARG A 353 3.28 0.93 5.21
N ASP A 354 2.82 0.56 6.40
CA ASP A 354 3.64 0.18 7.51
C ASP A 354 4.05 -1.26 7.18
N VAL A 355 5.32 -1.58 7.01
CA VAL A 355 6.54 -0.87 7.39
C VAL A 355 7.56 -1.28 6.33
N CYS A 356 8.65 -0.53 6.18
CA CYS A 356 9.88 -1.09 5.62
C CYS A 356 9.96 -2.57 6.04
N ARG A 357 9.96 -3.50 5.07
CA ARG A 357 10.40 -4.87 5.34
C ARG A 357 11.85 -4.69 5.74
N PHE A 358 12.09 -4.39 7.01
CA PHE A 358 13.41 -4.10 7.52
C PHE A 358 14.16 -5.39 7.26
N ALA A 359 15.06 -5.35 6.28
CA ALA A 359 16.20 -6.23 6.35
C ALA A 359 16.76 -6.02 7.78
N PRO A 360 16.86 -7.09 8.58
CA PRO A 360 16.99 -7.00 10.02
C PRO A 360 18.15 -6.06 10.35
N VAL A 361 17.83 -4.97 11.05
CA VAL A 361 18.84 -4.08 11.62
C VAL A 361 19.49 -4.87 12.74
N TYR A 362 20.65 -5.45 12.49
CA TYR A 362 21.30 -6.34 13.45
C TYR A 362 22.03 -5.58 14.56
N ALA A 363 22.25 -4.28 14.37
CA ALA A 363 22.76 -3.37 15.38
C ALA A 363 22.28 -1.93 15.12
N LYS A 364 21.61 -1.33 16.11
CA LYS A 364 21.39 0.12 16.19
C LYS A 364 22.62 0.74 16.86
N GLU A 365 23.23 1.73 16.24
CA GLU A 365 24.32 2.50 16.87
C GLU A 365 23.76 3.58 17.80
N ALA A 366 24.64 4.20 18.57
CA ALA A 366 24.27 5.37 19.37
C ALA A 366 23.72 6.48 18.47
N ASP A 367 22.79 7.27 18.99
CA ASP A 367 22.19 8.38 18.24
C ASP A 367 23.29 9.40 17.88
N ASP A 368 23.39 9.74 16.60
CA ASP A 368 24.13 10.90 16.14
C ASP A 368 23.23 12.14 16.32
N VAL A 369 23.83 13.21 16.82
CA VAL A 369 23.12 14.46 17.09
C VAL A 369 23.63 15.53 16.15
N VAL A 370 22.75 16.04 15.30
CA VAL A 370 22.99 17.26 14.55
C VAL A 370 22.42 18.40 15.36
N GLU A 371 23.28 19.31 15.82
CA GLU A 371 22.84 20.54 16.46
C GLU A 371 22.15 21.44 15.43
N ILE A 372 20.84 21.64 15.58
CA ILE A 372 20.06 22.58 14.78
C ILE A 372 19.55 23.66 15.72
N PHE A 373 20.39 24.68 15.94
CA PHE A 373 20.07 25.77 16.85
C PHE A 373 18.65 26.35 16.60
N LYS A 374 17.90 26.52 17.70
CA LYS A 374 16.53 27.11 17.83
C LYS A 374 15.79 27.52 16.55
N ILE A 375 14.80 26.71 16.18
CA ILE A 375 13.84 26.88 15.06
C ILE A 375 12.94 28.15 15.17
N GLY A 376 13.00 28.92 16.27
CA GLY A 376 12.02 29.97 16.59
C GLY A 376 12.17 31.32 15.87
N SER A 377 13.26 31.61 15.15
CA SER A 377 13.45 32.95 14.56
C SER A 377 14.59 33.03 13.52
N TRP A 378 14.59 32.19 12.48
CA TRP A 378 15.69 32.10 11.52
C TRP A 378 15.35 32.76 10.17
N PRO A 379 16.01 33.88 9.80
CA PRO A 379 16.00 34.39 8.43
C PRO A 379 16.66 33.43 7.43
N ASP A 380 17.42 32.43 7.92
CA ASP A 380 18.43 31.70 7.14
C ASP A 380 18.41 30.18 7.33
N TRP A 381 17.30 29.59 7.80
CA TRP A 381 17.23 28.14 8.11
C TRP A 381 17.59 27.23 6.93
N GLN A 382 17.37 27.70 5.70
CA GLN A 382 17.72 27.00 4.48
C GLN A 382 19.21 26.71 4.37
N TYR A 383 20.07 27.64 4.80
CA TYR A 383 21.53 27.45 4.79
C TYR A 383 21.92 26.37 5.79
N PHE A 384 21.35 26.42 6.99
CA PHE A 384 21.68 25.44 8.02
C PHE A 384 21.25 24.03 7.67
N LEU A 385 20.08 23.85 7.06
CA LEU A 385 19.66 22.52 6.58
C LEU A 385 20.55 22.04 5.42
N ALA A 386 21.01 22.96 4.56
CA ALA A 386 21.96 22.62 3.49
C ALA A 386 23.35 22.26 4.03
N ASP A 387 23.78 22.87 5.12
CA ASP A 387 25.08 22.59 5.77
C ASP A 387 25.05 21.37 6.71
N ALA A 388 23.86 20.81 6.96
CA ALA A 388 23.63 19.71 7.88
C ALA A 388 23.08 18.45 7.18
N PRO A 389 23.84 17.84 6.25
CA PRO A 389 23.40 16.62 5.58
C PRO A 389 23.29 15.45 6.57
N VAL A 390 22.25 14.63 6.42
CA VAL A 390 22.06 13.41 7.19
C VAL A 390 22.45 12.24 6.32
N TYR A 391 23.60 11.62 6.60
CA TYR A 391 24.05 10.42 5.89
C TYR A 391 24.50 9.33 6.85
N CYS A 392 23.99 8.13 6.63
CA CYS A 392 24.51 6.95 7.29
C CYS A 392 25.74 6.41 6.56
N PRO A 393 26.78 5.94 7.28
CA PRO A 393 27.95 5.31 6.67
C PRO A 393 27.59 4.12 5.76
N GLU A 394 28.51 3.72 4.89
CA GLU A 394 28.33 2.56 4.00
C GLU A 394 27.89 1.31 4.77
N GLY A 395 26.91 0.59 4.22
CA GLY A 395 26.33 -0.60 4.86
C GLY A 395 25.33 -0.31 6.00
N LYS A 396 24.93 0.97 6.16
CA LYS A 396 23.93 1.39 7.14
C LYS A 396 22.80 2.20 6.49
N VAL A 397 21.68 2.28 7.19
CA VAL A 397 20.51 3.07 6.81
C VAL A 397 19.99 3.87 8.00
N LEU A 398 19.21 4.89 7.71
CA LEU A 398 18.51 5.69 8.71
C LEU A 398 17.45 4.81 9.39
N THR A 399 17.54 4.68 10.72
CA THR A 399 16.60 3.88 11.52
C THR A 399 15.70 4.72 12.42
N ASP A 400 16.14 5.93 12.75
CA ASP A 400 15.38 6.87 13.56
C ASP A 400 15.72 8.29 13.10
N LEU A 401 14.72 9.16 13.11
CA LEU A 401 14.85 10.57 12.79
C LEU A 401 13.88 11.34 13.67
N ASN A 402 14.41 12.10 14.62
CA ASN A 402 13.62 12.84 15.58
C ASN A 402 14.10 14.30 15.63
N ALA A 403 13.22 15.20 15.21
CA ALA A 403 13.46 16.64 15.29
C ALA A 403 12.93 17.18 16.63
N THR A 404 13.78 17.89 17.36
CA THR A 404 13.41 18.71 18.51
C THR A 404 13.49 20.19 18.14
N THR A 405 13.16 21.09 19.07
CA THR A 405 13.31 22.53 18.84
C THR A 405 14.76 23.00 18.67
N GLU A 406 15.74 22.18 19.06
CA GLU A 406 17.17 22.55 19.14
C GLU A 406 18.12 21.56 18.44
N HIS A 407 17.63 20.39 18.05
CA HIS A 407 18.47 19.31 17.50
C HIS A 407 17.66 18.44 16.54
N LEU A 408 18.32 17.95 15.49
CA LEU A 408 17.85 16.81 14.72
C LEU A 408 18.68 15.59 15.15
N HIS A 409 18.02 14.69 15.86
CA HIS A 409 18.60 13.42 16.24
C HIS A 409 18.34 12.43 15.13
N TYR A 410 19.37 11.72 14.71
CA TYR A 410 19.18 10.57 13.83
C TYR A 410 20.02 9.41 14.31
N SER A 411 19.62 8.20 13.94
CA SER A 411 20.41 7.02 14.23
C SER A 411 20.52 6.15 13.00
N CYS A 412 21.71 5.60 12.81
CA CYS A 412 22.01 4.69 11.74
C CYS A 412 22.01 3.25 12.27
N GLY A 413 21.42 2.35 11.50
CA GLY A 413 21.41 0.94 11.77
C GLY A 413 22.09 0.16 10.66
N SER A 414 22.89 -0.81 11.04
CA SER A 414 23.51 -1.72 10.08
C SER A 414 22.48 -2.74 9.59
N VAL A 415 22.35 -2.87 8.28
CA VAL A 415 21.37 -3.76 7.65
C VAL A 415 22.08 -4.83 6.85
N ALA A 416 21.69 -6.09 7.10
CA ALA A 416 22.25 -7.22 6.37
C ALA A 416 21.70 -7.21 4.94
N GLY A 417 22.58 -7.26 3.94
CA GLY A 417 22.15 -7.31 2.54
C GLY A 417 21.80 -5.95 1.92
N LEU A 418 22.35 -4.83 2.40
CA LEU A 418 22.29 -3.58 1.66
C LEU A 418 22.93 -3.74 0.26
N GLY A 419 22.11 -3.59 -0.76
CA GLY A 419 22.46 -3.62 -2.18
C GLY A 419 22.84 -2.23 -2.69
N SER A 420 22.68 -2.02 -4.01
CA SER A 420 23.02 -0.75 -4.64
C SER A 420 22.18 0.40 -4.10
N CYS A 421 22.82 1.55 -3.96
CA CYS A 421 22.20 2.81 -3.58
C CYS A 421 21.95 3.66 -4.82
N ILE A 422 20.76 4.23 -4.91
CA ILE A 422 20.36 5.18 -5.94
C ILE A 422 20.09 6.53 -5.29
N GLU A 423 20.50 7.60 -5.96
CA GLU A 423 20.10 8.95 -5.58
C GLU A 423 18.73 9.29 -6.16
N GLY A 424 17.90 9.96 -5.37
CA GLY A 424 16.60 10.48 -5.73
C GLY A 424 16.47 11.95 -5.33
N PHE A 425 15.47 12.61 -5.88
CA PHE A 425 15.17 14.01 -5.60
C PHE A 425 13.69 14.16 -5.29
N SER A 426 13.36 14.90 -4.23
CA SER A 426 11.97 15.29 -4.01
C SER A 426 11.52 16.25 -5.11
N PRO A 427 10.20 16.43 -5.32
CA PRO A 427 9.70 17.55 -6.12
C PRO A 427 10.31 18.86 -5.63
N GLN A 428 10.57 19.78 -6.56
CA GLN A 428 10.94 21.15 -6.19
C GLN A 428 9.70 21.87 -5.66
N ALA A 429 9.85 22.55 -4.53
CA ALA A 429 8.82 23.43 -3.99
C ALA A 429 9.27 24.89 -4.12
N ASP A 430 8.41 25.72 -4.69
CA ASP A 430 8.65 27.16 -4.77
C ASP A 430 8.49 27.81 -3.38
N VAL A 431 9.51 28.55 -2.97
CA VAL A 431 9.57 29.27 -1.71
C VAL A 431 9.41 30.76 -1.99
N LYS A 432 8.17 31.25 -1.90
CA LYS A 432 7.87 32.68 -2.12
C LYS A 432 8.58 33.61 -1.14
N ALA A 433 8.84 33.12 0.07
CA ALA A 433 9.63 33.81 1.09
C ALA A 433 10.22 32.76 2.03
N TRP A 434 11.52 32.86 2.32
CA TRP A 434 12.20 31.96 3.25
C TRP A 434 11.66 32.02 4.68
N SER A 435 10.90 33.05 5.04
CA SER A 435 10.14 33.07 6.29
C SER A 435 9.02 32.02 6.37
N ASN A 436 8.63 31.41 5.24
CA ASN A 436 7.56 30.41 5.16
C ASN A 436 8.12 28.98 5.12
N TYR A 437 8.47 28.45 6.28
CA TYR A 437 8.93 27.06 6.45
C TYR A 437 7.84 26.01 6.19
N GLN A 438 6.56 26.39 6.03
CA GLN A 438 5.47 25.42 5.80
C GLN A 438 5.66 24.64 4.50
N ALA A 439 6.38 25.21 3.53
CA ALA A 439 6.68 24.52 2.27
C ALA A 439 7.54 23.25 2.49
N LEU A 440 8.28 23.13 3.61
CA LEU A 440 8.99 21.89 3.96
C LEU A 440 8.03 20.72 4.14
N GLY A 441 6.82 20.97 4.65
CA GLY A 441 5.79 19.94 4.83
C GLY A 441 5.25 19.36 3.52
N SER A 442 5.49 20.02 2.38
CA SER A 442 5.12 19.50 1.06
C SER A 442 6.20 18.65 0.38
N LEU A 443 7.42 18.64 0.92
CA LEU A 443 8.52 17.85 0.35
C LEU A 443 8.52 16.44 0.95
N GLN A 444 8.14 15.46 0.14
CA GLN A 444 8.17 14.05 0.55
C GLN A 444 9.46 13.38 0.07
N VAL A 445 10.19 12.75 1.00
CA VAL A 445 11.26 11.79 0.69
C VAL A 445 10.65 10.40 0.70
N ALA A 446 10.68 9.72 -0.45
CA ALA A 446 10.15 8.37 -0.59
C ALA A 446 11.15 7.49 -1.33
N CYS A 447 11.57 6.39 -0.68
CA CYS A 447 12.35 5.37 -1.36
C CYS A 447 11.43 4.44 -2.18
N PRO A 448 11.91 3.92 -3.33
CA PRO A 448 11.20 2.88 -4.06
C PRO A 448 10.97 1.63 -3.22
N THR A 449 10.09 0.75 -3.69
CA THR A 449 9.83 -0.55 -3.06
C THR A 449 11.15 -1.30 -2.81
N ASP A 450 11.27 -1.91 -1.63
CA ASP A 450 12.45 -2.65 -1.17
C ASP A 450 13.74 -1.85 -1.08
N ALA A 451 13.66 -0.51 -0.97
CA ALA A 451 14.82 0.33 -0.66
C ALA A 451 14.65 1.04 0.70
N LEU A 452 15.77 1.20 1.38
CA LEU A 452 15.88 1.86 2.68
C LEU A 452 16.60 3.19 2.52
N LEU A 453 16.16 4.20 3.26
CA LEU A 453 16.76 5.53 3.23
C LEU A 453 18.14 5.47 3.90
N ASN A 454 19.21 5.71 3.15
CA ASN A 454 20.56 5.84 3.71
C ASN A 454 20.83 7.26 4.21
N GLY A 455 20.30 8.27 3.53
CA GLY A 455 20.50 9.66 3.91
C GLY A 455 19.74 10.64 3.02
N PHE A 456 19.72 11.90 3.44
CA PHE A 456 19.16 13.02 2.68
C PHE A 456 19.90 14.33 2.98
N HIS A 457 19.86 15.23 2.00
CA HIS A 457 20.52 16.51 1.98
C HIS A 457 19.57 17.56 1.42
N PHE A 458 19.42 18.68 2.13
CA PHE A 458 18.56 19.78 1.71
C PHE A 458 19.29 20.66 0.68
N GLU A 459 18.61 20.96 -0.43
CA GLU A 459 19.13 21.83 -1.48
C GLU A 459 18.14 22.99 -1.70
N PHE A 460 18.68 24.19 -1.91
CA PHE A 460 17.87 25.36 -2.23
C PHE A 460 18.58 26.29 -3.19
N SER A 461 17.82 27.21 -3.79
CA SER A 461 18.35 28.27 -4.65
C SER A 461 17.89 29.64 -4.17
N GLU A 462 18.84 30.50 -3.80
CA GLU A 462 18.57 31.88 -3.41
C GLU A 462 17.94 32.70 -4.54
N GLY A 463 18.43 32.55 -5.77
CA GLY A 463 17.93 33.26 -6.95
C GLY A 463 16.74 32.58 -7.63
N GLY A 464 16.61 31.27 -7.45
CA GLY A 464 15.54 30.46 -8.03
C GLY A 464 14.27 30.40 -7.18
N ASN A 465 14.34 30.79 -5.90
CA ASN A 465 13.23 30.68 -4.94
C ASN A 465 12.62 29.28 -4.90
N TRP A 466 13.45 28.23 -4.89
CA TRP A 466 13.01 26.86 -4.78
C TRP A 466 13.86 26.07 -3.80
N MET A 467 13.30 24.98 -3.30
CA MET A 467 14.00 23.99 -2.46
C MET A 467 13.58 22.57 -2.80
N ARG A 468 14.41 21.59 -2.43
CA ARG A 468 14.13 20.15 -2.52
C ARG A 468 15.04 19.37 -1.56
N PHE A 469 14.78 18.08 -1.39
CA PHE A 469 15.73 17.13 -0.81
C PHE A 469 16.37 16.30 -1.91
N ARG A 470 17.70 16.18 -1.89
CA ARG A 470 18.44 15.10 -2.53
C ARG A 470 18.57 13.98 -1.51
N TYR A 471 18.23 12.75 -1.86
CA TYR A 471 18.23 11.63 -0.92
C TYR A 471 18.79 10.36 -1.56
N THR A 472 19.30 9.45 -0.73
CA THR A 472 19.91 8.21 -1.18
C THR A 472 19.13 7.03 -0.63
N CYS A 473 18.64 6.17 -1.52
CA CYS A 473 17.91 4.96 -1.18
C CYS A 473 18.71 3.73 -1.58
N CYS A 474 18.97 2.83 -0.64
CA CYS A 474 19.73 1.61 -0.87
C CYS A 474 18.80 0.41 -0.87
N LYS A 475 18.87 -0.44 -1.90
CA LYS A 475 18.06 -1.66 -1.96
C LYS A 475 18.34 -2.53 -0.74
N ALA A 476 17.33 -2.91 0.01
CA ALA A 476 17.42 -3.96 1.01
C ALA A 476 17.29 -5.31 0.31
N ALA A 477 18.42 -5.97 0.01
CA ALA A 477 18.35 -7.38 -0.35
C ALA A 477 17.96 -8.12 0.94
N GLY A 478 16.71 -8.59 1.00
CA GLY A 478 16.19 -9.28 2.18
C GLY A 478 17.14 -10.39 2.65
N ALA A 479 17.43 -10.42 3.94
CA ALA A 479 18.06 -11.55 4.62
C ALA A 479 17.19 -11.87 5.84
N PRO A 480 16.96 -13.14 6.22
CA PRO A 480 17.66 -14.36 5.84
C PRO A 480 16.86 -15.25 4.86
N MET A 481 17.44 -16.37 4.43
CA MET A 481 16.80 -17.30 3.48
C MET A 481 16.56 -18.65 4.15
N VAL A 482 15.44 -19.27 3.83
CA VAL A 482 15.16 -20.68 4.16
C VAL A 482 15.43 -21.51 2.90
N LEU A 483 16.15 -22.60 3.05
CA LEU A 483 16.22 -23.63 2.01
C LEU A 483 15.10 -24.64 2.24
N SER A 484 14.21 -24.82 1.28
CA SER A 484 13.19 -25.88 1.28
C SER A 484 13.61 -27.02 0.34
N SER A 485 13.30 -28.27 0.69
CA SER A 485 13.46 -29.39 -0.25
C SER A 485 12.35 -29.37 -1.30
N THR A 486 12.70 -29.69 -2.55
CA THR A 486 11.73 -29.89 -3.64
C THR A 486 11.26 -31.34 -3.78
N THR A 487 11.86 -32.28 -3.04
CA THR A 487 11.56 -33.72 -3.10
C THR A 487 11.01 -34.25 -1.76
N PRO A 488 9.83 -34.92 -1.73
CA PRO A 488 9.12 -35.27 -0.49
C PRO A 488 9.66 -36.49 0.29
N THR A 489 10.90 -36.93 0.05
CA THR A 489 11.46 -38.13 0.70
C THR A 489 12.69 -37.79 1.53
N ALA A 490 12.51 -37.80 2.85
CA ALA A 490 13.46 -37.48 3.92
C ALA A 490 13.95 -36.01 3.88
N ALA A 491 13.74 -35.28 4.99
CA ALA A 491 14.25 -33.91 5.15
C ALA A 491 15.75 -33.90 4.78
N PRO A 492 16.13 -33.29 3.64
CA PRO A 492 17.50 -33.41 3.17
C PRO A 492 18.40 -32.67 4.16
N ALA A 493 19.63 -33.14 4.32
CA ALA A 493 20.63 -32.55 5.21
C ALA A 493 20.93 -31.04 4.96
N VAL A 494 20.36 -30.46 3.91
CA VAL A 494 20.51 -29.06 3.49
C VAL A 494 19.34 -28.15 3.89
N GLU A 495 18.19 -28.69 4.31
CA GLU A 495 17.00 -27.89 4.64
C GLU A 495 17.21 -27.04 5.91
N GLY A 496 16.83 -25.76 5.90
CA GLY A 496 16.84 -24.94 7.11
C GLY A 496 17.25 -23.49 6.89
N MET A 497 17.50 -22.80 8.00
CA MET A 497 17.83 -21.38 8.02
C MET A 497 19.32 -21.13 7.75
N TYR A 498 19.61 -20.25 6.78
CA TYR A 498 20.97 -19.85 6.42
C TYR A 498 21.17 -18.36 6.72
N CYS A 499 22.16 -18.07 7.57
CA CYS A 499 22.55 -16.72 7.94
C CYS A 499 23.89 -16.36 7.31
N ALA A 500 24.10 -15.10 6.97
CA ALA A 500 25.39 -14.64 6.43
C ALA A 500 26.52 -14.90 7.46
N ASP A 501 27.61 -15.51 7.02
CA ASP A 501 28.76 -15.94 7.85
C ASP A 501 30.10 -15.53 7.22
N GLY A 502 30.10 -14.38 6.54
CA GLY A 502 31.28 -13.79 5.89
C GLY A 502 31.09 -13.52 4.40
N LYS A 503 32.11 -12.95 3.77
CA LYS A 503 32.16 -12.71 2.31
C LYS A 503 33.19 -13.65 1.66
N ASP A 504 32.93 -14.09 0.43
CA ASP A 504 33.90 -14.83 -0.37
C ASP A 504 34.95 -13.89 -1.01
N ALA A 505 35.90 -14.47 -1.76
CA ALA A 505 36.96 -13.71 -2.43
C ALA A 505 36.45 -12.69 -3.48
N SER A 506 35.20 -12.81 -3.93
CA SER A 506 34.54 -11.87 -4.83
C SER A 506 33.76 -10.77 -4.10
N GLY A 507 33.74 -10.78 -2.77
CA GLY A 507 32.99 -9.84 -1.94
C GLY A 507 31.51 -10.20 -1.75
N ARG A 508 31.06 -11.34 -2.29
CA ARG A 508 29.67 -11.81 -2.15
C ARG A 508 29.45 -12.47 -0.79
N PRO A 509 28.27 -12.31 -0.18
CA PRO A 509 27.98 -12.95 1.09
C PRO A 509 27.94 -14.47 0.95
N SER A 510 28.56 -15.17 1.90
CA SER A 510 28.43 -16.60 2.10
C SER A 510 27.49 -16.86 3.27
N TYR A 511 26.67 -17.90 3.20
CA TYR A 511 25.67 -18.19 4.22
C TYR A 511 25.93 -19.54 4.87
N LYS A 512 25.85 -19.61 6.19
CA LYS A 512 26.01 -20.83 6.98
C LYS A 512 24.69 -21.21 7.64
N ARG A 513 24.39 -22.51 7.65
CA ARG A 513 23.20 -23.04 8.32
C ARG A 513 23.28 -22.79 9.83
N VAL A 514 22.20 -22.26 10.43
CA VAL A 514 22.14 -21.91 11.86
C VAL A 514 22.05 -23.15 12.76
N ALA A 515 21.36 -24.21 12.32
CA ALA A 515 21.17 -25.45 13.07
C ALA A 515 21.32 -26.68 12.16
N GLY A 516 22.06 -27.72 12.61
CA GLY A 516 22.02 -29.06 11.99
C GLY A 516 23.15 -29.45 11.02
N GLY A 517 24.26 -28.73 10.95
CA GLY A 517 25.46 -29.17 10.20
C GLY A 517 26.14 -28.07 9.41
N GLY A 518 27.45 -28.20 9.17
CA GLY A 518 28.35 -27.18 8.60
C GLY A 518 28.14 -26.84 7.12
N ASN A 519 26.95 -27.04 6.56
CA ASN A 519 26.65 -26.68 5.18
C ASN A 519 26.73 -25.17 5.00
N ARG A 520 27.44 -24.75 3.95
CA ARG A 520 27.54 -23.35 3.51
C ARG A 520 26.93 -23.23 2.12
N LEU A 521 26.08 -22.22 1.95
CA LEU A 521 25.64 -21.72 0.66
C LEU A 521 26.61 -20.62 0.22
N SER A 522 27.38 -20.88 -0.82
CA SER A 522 28.42 -19.97 -1.32
C SER A 522 28.39 -19.87 -2.84
N PHE A 523 28.77 -18.71 -3.36
CA PHE A 523 28.95 -18.53 -4.79
C PHE A 523 30.26 -19.16 -5.24
N TYR A 524 30.22 -20.01 -6.27
CA TYR A 524 31.39 -20.64 -6.85
C TYR A 524 31.82 -19.82 -8.09
N PRO A 525 32.89 -19.02 -8.00
CA PRO A 525 33.21 -18.01 -9.01
C PRO A 525 33.62 -18.62 -10.36
N ILE A 526 34.16 -19.85 -10.36
CA ILE A 526 34.58 -20.54 -11.58
C ILE A 526 33.39 -20.89 -12.45
N THR A 527 32.29 -21.35 -11.85
CA THR A 527 31.08 -21.75 -12.60
C THR A 527 30.01 -20.67 -12.60
N GLY A 528 30.16 -19.62 -11.79
CA GLY A 528 29.18 -18.56 -11.61
C GLY A 528 27.88 -19.03 -10.94
N ARG A 529 27.91 -20.06 -10.10
CA ARG A 529 26.72 -20.71 -9.52
C ARG A 529 26.72 -20.65 -8.00
N TRP A 530 25.54 -20.59 -7.40
CA TRP A 530 25.38 -20.79 -5.97
C TRP A 530 25.36 -22.28 -5.64
N CYS A 531 26.18 -22.71 -4.67
CA CYS A 531 26.34 -24.11 -4.33
C CYS A 531 26.21 -24.34 -2.82
N ILE A 532 25.66 -25.50 -2.46
CA ILE A 532 25.55 -26.02 -1.10
C ILE A 532 25.95 -27.49 -1.06
N GLY A 533 26.93 -27.84 -0.22
CA GLY A 533 27.34 -29.25 -0.01
C GLY A 533 27.74 -30.00 -1.30
N GLY A 534 28.18 -29.29 -2.35
CA GLY A 534 28.53 -29.85 -3.66
C GLY A 534 27.42 -29.79 -4.71
N ALA A 535 26.17 -29.54 -4.33
CA ALA A 535 25.06 -29.30 -5.27
C ALA A 535 25.00 -27.83 -5.66
N CYS A 536 24.93 -27.52 -6.95
CA CYS A 536 24.89 -26.15 -7.46
C CYS A 536 23.58 -25.85 -8.19
N ALA A 537 23.09 -24.62 -8.07
CA ALA A 537 21.99 -24.14 -8.90
C ALA A 537 22.41 -24.12 -10.38
N PRO A 538 21.51 -24.46 -11.33
CA PRO A 538 21.83 -24.51 -12.76
C PRO A 538 22.02 -23.11 -13.37
N VAL A 539 21.49 -22.07 -12.72
CA VAL A 539 21.53 -20.67 -13.19
C VAL A 539 22.91 -20.06 -12.94
N ASN A 540 23.57 -19.58 -14.01
CA ASN A 540 24.82 -18.84 -13.94
C ASN A 540 24.54 -17.34 -13.70
N GLY A 541 25.35 -16.67 -12.87
CA GLY A 541 25.41 -15.21 -12.78
C GLY A 541 24.44 -14.54 -11.80
N ALA A 542 23.60 -15.29 -11.09
CA ALA A 542 22.66 -14.73 -10.12
C ALA A 542 23.39 -13.98 -8.98
N VAL A 543 23.09 -12.69 -8.82
CA VAL A 543 23.75 -11.83 -7.83
C VAL A 543 23.37 -12.21 -6.40
N SER A 544 22.12 -12.64 -6.21
CA SER A 544 21.54 -13.11 -4.95
C SER A 544 21.13 -14.58 -5.10
N PRO A 545 21.24 -15.39 -4.03
CA PRO A 545 20.72 -16.74 -4.09
C PRO A 545 19.19 -16.83 -3.91
N VAL A 546 18.51 -15.75 -3.49
CA VAL A 546 17.04 -15.75 -3.32
C VAL A 546 16.33 -16.10 -4.64
N GLY A 547 15.38 -17.03 -4.60
CA GLY A 547 14.60 -17.47 -5.76
C GLY A 547 15.31 -18.53 -6.62
N LEU A 548 16.55 -18.93 -6.26
CA LEU A 548 17.25 -19.99 -6.98
C LEU A 548 16.69 -21.36 -6.61
N GLN A 549 16.52 -22.18 -7.65
CA GLN A 549 16.18 -23.59 -7.55
C GLN A 549 17.40 -24.42 -7.97
N GLY A 550 18.01 -25.12 -7.03
CA GLY A 550 19.10 -26.06 -7.28
C GLY A 550 18.63 -27.50 -7.32
N GLN A 551 19.54 -28.42 -7.67
CA GLN A 551 19.24 -29.85 -7.57
C GLN A 551 19.00 -30.24 -6.10
N GLY A 552 17.73 -30.33 -5.71
CA GLY A 552 17.28 -30.76 -4.38
C GLY A 552 17.12 -29.66 -3.33
N PHE A 553 17.20 -28.38 -3.70
CA PHE A 553 16.92 -27.27 -2.78
C PHE A 553 16.37 -26.04 -3.51
N ASP A 554 15.45 -25.34 -2.86
CA ASP A 554 14.97 -24.03 -3.27
C ASP A 554 15.33 -22.99 -2.23
N VAL A 555 15.87 -21.85 -2.66
CA VAL A 555 16.21 -20.73 -1.79
C VAL A 555 15.04 -19.75 -1.75
N VAL A 556 14.33 -19.71 -0.63
CA VAL A 556 13.25 -18.75 -0.42
C VAL A 556 13.69 -17.67 0.57
N ALA A 557 13.30 -16.42 0.31
CA ALA A 557 13.43 -15.37 1.31
C ALA A 557 12.53 -15.72 2.50
N MET A 558 13.07 -15.60 3.71
CA MET A 558 12.32 -15.82 4.92
C MET A 558 11.45 -14.59 5.20
N SER A 559 10.14 -14.77 5.19
CA SER A 559 9.15 -13.70 5.33
C SER A 559 8.43 -13.68 6.68
N ASP A 560 8.81 -14.53 7.63
CA ASP A 560 8.10 -14.78 8.90
C ASP A 560 8.71 -14.12 10.14
N PHE A 561 9.58 -13.12 9.99
CA PHE A 561 9.94 -12.24 11.12
C PHE A 561 8.79 -11.25 11.37
N ASP A 562 7.88 -11.62 12.26
CA ASP A 562 6.79 -10.79 12.79
C ASP A 562 7.27 -9.68 13.74
N GLY A 563 8.58 -9.63 14.05
CA GLY A 563 9.36 -8.49 14.57
C GLY A 563 8.58 -7.38 15.27
N GLN A 564 7.75 -7.71 16.27
CA GLN A 564 7.04 -6.71 17.05
C GLN A 564 8.04 -6.02 17.97
N PHE A 565 8.46 -4.82 17.57
CA PHE A 565 9.10 -3.87 18.46
C PHE A 565 8.03 -2.87 18.93
N GLU A 566 7.58 -3.01 20.17
CA GLU A 566 6.82 -1.96 20.84
C GLU A 566 7.76 -0.77 21.07
N GLY A 567 7.71 0.21 20.15
CA GLY A 567 8.17 1.55 20.46
C GLY A 567 7.35 2.06 21.63
N LYS A 568 7.91 1.99 22.84
CA LYS A 568 7.31 2.62 24.03
C LYS A 568 7.28 4.13 23.79
N GLY A 569 6.21 4.59 23.16
CA GLY A 569 5.82 5.99 23.17
C GLY A 569 5.81 6.47 24.62
N ILE A 570 6.28 7.70 24.82
CA ILE A 570 6.31 8.37 26.12
C ILE A 570 4.96 8.12 26.82
N PRO A 571 4.93 7.49 28.02
CA PRO A 571 3.68 7.27 28.71
C PRO A 571 3.00 8.63 28.87
N LYS A 572 1.75 8.73 28.36
CA LYS A 572 0.88 9.87 28.66
C LYS A 572 0.83 9.97 30.18
N MET A 573 1.53 10.96 30.73
CA MET A 573 1.55 11.21 32.16
C MET A 573 0.15 11.58 32.61
N GLY A 574 -0.55 10.60 33.20
CA GLY A 574 -1.90 10.73 33.70
C GLY A 574 -1.98 11.67 34.90
N GLY A 575 -2.80 12.70 34.77
CA GLY A 575 -3.93 13.01 35.67
C GLY A 575 -3.69 13.49 37.11
N SER A 576 -2.59 13.19 37.81
CA SER A 576 -2.48 13.56 39.24
C SER A 576 -1.12 14.11 39.69
N GLN A 577 -0.07 14.04 38.87
CA GLN A 577 1.27 14.51 39.24
C GLN A 577 1.67 15.88 38.66
N ALA A 578 0.88 16.47 37.75
CA ALA A 578 1.16 17.79 37.18
C ALA A 578 1.17 18.92 38.23
N GLY A 579 0.40 18.77 39.32
CA GLY A 579 0.38 19.73 40.44
C GLY A 579 1.65 19.69 41.29
N ALA A 580 2.23 18.51 41.51
CA ALA A 580 3.43 18.32 42.33
C ALA A 580 4.71 18.78 41.60
N LEU A 581 4.76 18.66 40.28
CA LEU A 581 5.88 19.18 39.49
C LEU A 581 5.87 20.71 39.43
N LYS A 582 4.68 21.33 39.36
CA LYS A 582 4.52 22.79 39.35
C LYS A 582 4.85 23.43 40.71
N SER A 583 4.66 22.71 41.81
CA SER A 583 5.09 23.17 43.15
C SER A 583 6.60 22.98 43.38
N ARG A 584 7.19 21.88 42.86
CA ARG A 584 8.65 21.66 42.91
C ARG A 584 9.43 22.64 42.04
N LEU A 585 8.92 23.01 40.86
CA LEU A 585 9.54 24.02 39.99
C LEU A 585 9.49 25.44 40.58
N ARG A 586 8.53 25.76 41.46
CA ARG A 586 8.47 27.05 42.18
C ARG A 586 9.39 27.10 43.40
N ALA A 587 9.87 25.95 43.89
CA ALA A 587 10.75 25.87 45.07
C ALA A 587 12.25 25.98 44.71
N ILE A 588 12.61 25.92 43.42
CA ILE A 588 13.99 26.10 42.97
C ILE A 588 14.28 27.60 42.90
N LYS A 589 15.00 28.13 43.91
CA LYS A 589 15.54 29.49 43.84
C LYS A 589 16.59 29.54 42.73
N THR A 590 16.33 30.37 41.73
CA THR A 590 17.31 30.68 40.67
C THR A 590 18.60 31.22 41.28
N PRO A 591 19.77 30.66 40.95
CA PRO A 591 21.05 31.18 41.44
C PRO A 591 21.26 32.61 40.92
N LYS A 592 21.79 33.48 41.78
CA LYS A 592 22.10 34.87 41.41
C LYS A 592 23.08 34.87 40.24
N ARG A 593 22.68 35.54 39.16
CA ARG A 593 23.46 35.76 37.93
C ARG A 593 24.87 36.29 38.30
N PRO A 594 25.96 35.62 37.89
CA PRO A 594 27.31 36.16 38.04
C PRO A 594 27.40 37.52 37.34
N LYS A 595 28.11 38.48 37.95
CA LYS A 595 28.37 39.77 37.29
C LYS A 595 29.13 39.52 35.99
N ALA A 596 28.72 40.20 34.92
CA ALA A 596 29.33 40.08 33.60
C ALA A 596 30.86 40.31 33.70
N PRO A 597 31.69 39.44 33.11
CA PRO A 597 33.12 39.69 33.00
C PRO A 597 33.36 40.98 32.22
N ARG A 598 34.34 41.77 32.63
CA ARG A 598 34.78 42.93 31.83
C ARG A 598 35.36 42.42 30.52
N VAL A 599 34.84 42.95 29.42
CA VAL A 599 35.34 42.70 28.07
C VAL A 599 36.82 43.11 28.01
N PRO A 600 37.75 42.22 27.63
CA PRO A 600 39.13 42.61 27.39
C PRO A 600 39.18 43.55 26.18
N THR A 601 39.93 44.64 26.31
CA THR A 601 40.23 45.52 25.19
C THR A 601 41.07 44.73 24.17
N LEU A 602 40.60 44.60 22.94
CA LEU A 602 41.36 44.00 21.85
C LEU A 602 42.53 44.93 21.51
N GLU A 603 43.76 44.50 21.81
CA GLU A 603 44.94 45.00 21.11
C GLU A 603 44.88 44.52 19.65
N GLY A 604 45.19 45.41 18.71
CA GLY A 604 44.97 45.21 17.28
C GLY A 604 45.66 43.97 16.73
N PHE A 605 44.89 43.13 16.05
CA PHE A 605 45.39 41.99 15.30
C PHE A 605 45.77 42.44 13.89
N THR A 606 47.06 42.67 13.65
CA THR A 606 47.63 42.73 12.28
C THR A 606 47.99 41.32 11.85
N VAL A 607 47.35 40.83 10.79
CA VAL A 607 47.67 39.55 10.14
C VAL A 607 49.02 39.71 9.43
N GLU A 608 50.06 39.00 9.88
CA GLU A 608 51.21 38.72 9.02
C GLU A 608 50.86 37.54 8.12
N GLU A 609 50.84 37.76 6.81
CA GLU A 609 50.69 36.69 5.81
C GLU A 609 51.92 35.77 5.85
N PRO A 610 51.75 34.44 5.79
CA PRO A 610 52.88 33.52 5.79
C PRO A 610 53.70 33.69 4.51
N THR A 611 54.99 33.96 4.67
CA THR A 611 55.97 33.98 3.58
C THR A 611 56.32 32.54 3.20
N TYR A 612 55.87 32.10 2.03
CA TYR A 612 56.24 30.79 1.47
C TYR A 612 57.70 30.81 1.02
N ALA A 613 58.43 29.71 1.28
CA ALA A 613 59.76 29.51 0.71
C ALA A 613 59.64 29.34 -0.81
N ALA A 614 60.53 30.00 -1.57
CA ALA A 614 60.49 30.07 -3.03
C ALA A 614 60.57 28.69 -3.74
N GLU A 615 60.99 27.66 -3.01
CA GLU A 615 61.11 26.27 -3.47
C GLU A 615 59.78 25.48 -3.51
N CYS A 616 58.69 26.01 -2.97
CA CYS A 616 57.36 25.36 -3.05
C CYS A 616 56.57 25.71 -4.32
N MET A 617 57.15 26.42 -5.29
CA MET A 617 56.53 26.72 -6.58
C MET A 617 57.49 26.45 -7.75
N ASP A 618 57.94 25.20 -7.92
CA ASP A 618 58.60 24.78 -9.16
C ASP A 618 57.56 24.47 -10.24
N TYR A 619 57.16 25.50 -10.98
CA TYR A 619 56.33 25.37 -12.19
C TYR A 619 57.16 25.20 -13.48
N SER A 620 58.48 25.04 -13.39
CA SER A 620 59.37 25.14 -14.56
C SER A 620 59.18 24.02 -15.58
N GLN A 621 58.69 22.83 -15.17
CA GLN A 621 58.35 21.77 -16.13
C GLN A 621 56.98 21.99 -16.79
N LEU A 622 56.04 22.65 -16.11
CA LEU A 622 54.67 22.82 -16.60
C LEU A 622 54.60 23.86 -17.73
N TRP A 623 55.44 24.91 -17.67
CA TRP A 623 55.40 26.02 -18.63
C TRP A 623 56.22 25.77 -19.91
N ASN A 624 57.17 24.83 -19.89
CA ASN A 624 57.98 24.51 -21.06
C ASN A 624 57.24 23.65 -22.11
N SER A 625 56.08 23.07 -21.76
CA SER A 625 55.25 22.27 -22.67
C SER A 625 54.02 23.01 -23.22
N ILE A 626 53.75 24.24 -22.77
CA ILE A 626 52.58 25.01 -23.20
C ILE A 626 52.99 25.86 -24.41
N GLN A 627 52.61 25.40 -25.61
CA GLN A 627 52.62 26.23 -26.80
C GLN A 627 51.23 26.81 -27.01
N GLU A 628 51.07 28.11 -26.80
CA GLU A 628 49.85 28.80 -27.22
C GLU A 628 49.96 29.19 -28.70
N SER A 629 48.99 28.73 -29.47
CA SER A 629 48.83 29.08 -30.87
C SER A 629 47.50 29.78 -31.06
N TYR A 630 47.50 30.94 -31.72
CA TYR A 630 46.27 31.65 -32.06
C TYR A 630 46.17 31.85 -33.57
N LYS A 631 44.94 31.89 -34.09
CA LYS A 631 44.67 32.23 -35.50
C LYS A 631 44.63 33.73 -35.63
N ASP A 632 45.41 34.27 -36.56
CA ASP A 632 45.31 35.68 -36.91
C ASP A 632 44.04 35.95 -37.75
N ALA A 633 43.80 37.23 -38.07
CA ALA A 633 42.62 37.67 -38.81
C ALA A 633 42.49 37.07 -40.23
N SER A 634 43.52 36.38 -40.75
CA SER A 634 43.48 35.66 -42.02
C SER A 634 43.18 34.16 -41.87
N GLY A 635 43.07 33.67 -40.64
CA GLY A 635 42.77 32.27 -40.32
C GLY A 635 43.99 31.35 -40.20
N VAL A 636 45.20 31.89 -40.28
CA VAL A 636 46.46 31.13 -40.18
C VAL A 636 46.94 31.11 -38.73
N VAL A 637 47.31 29.92 -38.23
CA VAL A 637 47.77 29.71 -36.85
C VAL A 637 49.25 30.07 -36.73
N GLN A 638 49.60 30.97 -35.81
CA GLN A 638 51.00 31.27 -35.46
C GLN A 638 51.27 30.99 -33.97
N ALA A 639 52.49 30.52 -33.67
CA ALA A 639 52.95 30.19 -32.32
C ALA A 639 54.06 31.15 -31.87
N HIS A 640 54.01 31.60 -30.61
CA HIS A 640 54.97 32.54 -30.04
C HIS A 640 55.74 31.89 -28.88
N MET A 641 57.07 32.04 -28.83
CA MET A 641 57.89 31.63 -27.67
C MET A 641 58.57 32.86 -27.05
N ASN A 642 58.55 32.97 -25.72
CA ASN A 642 59.44 33.85 -24.96
C ASN A 642 60.18 33.03 -23.89
N GLN A 643 61.51 33.16 -23.83
CA GLN A 643 62.38 32.49 -22.85
C GLN A 643 62.78 33.46 -21.73
N LEU A 644 62.82 32.97 -20.48
CA LEU A 644 63.46 33.65 -19.34
C LEU A 644 64.51 32.72 -18.71
N ASN A 645 65.73 33.26 -18.52
CA ASN A 645 66.90 32.53 -18.02
C ASN A 645 66.94 32.45 -16.48
N ALA A 646 67.44 31.34 -15.94
CA ALA A 646 67.66 31.14 -14.50
C ALA A 646 69.16 31.23 -14.14
N GLU A 647 69.46 31.71 -12.93
CA GLU A 647 70.79 31.78 -12.30
C GLU A 647 71.03 30.61 -11.29
N PRO A 648 72.28 30.34 -10.87
CA PRO A 648 72.72 29.00 -10.49
C PRO A 648 72.53 28.61 -9.01
N VAL A 649 72.58 27.29 -8.81
CA VAL A 649 72.26 26.50 -7.61
C VAL A 649 73.37 26.54 -6.55
N TYR A 650 73.00 26.51 -5.26
CA TYR A 650 73.90 26.27 -4.13
C TYR A 650 73.49 25.00 -3.34
N ASP A 651 74.49 24.28 -2.83
CA ASP A 651 74.34 23.04 -2.07
C ASP A 651 73.79 23.27 -0.64
N LEU A 652 72.82 22.45 -0.23
CA LEU A 652 72.18 22.47 1.09
C LEU A 652 72.49 21.21 1.93
N PRO A 653 72.52 21.33 3.28
CA PRO A 653 73.00 20.28 4.20
C PRO A 653 72.02 19.10 4.41
N GLU A 654 72.58 17.96 4.85
CA GLU A 654 71.92 16.63 4.97
C GLU A 654 70.69 16.55 5.88
N THR A 655 70.39 17.58 6.70
CA THR A 655 69.17 17.62 7.51
C THR A 655 67.98 18.24 6.78
N ASN A 656 68.08 18.46 5.46
CA ASN A 656 66.98 18.97 4.65
C ASN A 656 65.80 17.95 4.61
N PRO A 657 64.56 18.37 4.92
CA PRO A 657 63.37 17.51 4.94
C PRO A 657 63.10 16.73 3.63
N CYS A 658 63.57 17.22 2.48
CA CYS A 658 63.44 16.55 1.19
C CYS A 658 64.34 15.31 1.06
N ALA A 659 65.51 15.30 1.71
CA ALA A 659 66.37 14.12 1.78
C ALA A 659 65.79 13.05 2.71
N VAL A 660 65.05 13.46 3.75
CA VAL A 660 64.34 12.57 4.69
C VAL A 660 63.11 11.93 4.03
N ALA A 661 62.41 12.65 3.13
CA ALA A 661 61.29 12.12 2.35
C ALA A 661 61.71 11.11 1.27
N GLY A 662 62.92 11.25 0.70
CA GLY A 662 63.46 10.31 -0.28
C GLY A 662 63.79 8.91 0.27
N ALA A 663 63.92 8.76 1.59
CA ALA A 663 64.31 7.50 2.23
C ALA A 663 63.14 6.58 2.64
N VAL A 664 61.89 6.99 2.47
CA VAL A 664 60.72 6.18 2.89
C VAL A 664 60.01 5.57 1.69
N SER A 665 60.62 4.55 1.08
CA SER A 665 59.93 3.67 0.13
C SER A 665 59.06 2.66 0.88
N GLY A 666 57.77 2.98 1.03
CA GLY A 666 56.78 2.08 1.62
C GLY A 666 56.55 0.84 0.73
N LYS A 667 56.91 -0.34 1.24
CA LYS A 667 56.53 -1.65 0.67
C LYS A 667 55.00 -1.80 0.66
N ARG A 668 54.39 -1.88 -0.52
CA ARG A 668 52.99 -2.31 -0.67
C ARG A 668 52.87 -3.81 -0.41
N GLY A 669 52.08 -4.15 0.61
CA GLY A 669 51.71 -5.53 0.93
C GLY A 669 50.47 -5.99 0.17
N LYS A 670 50.67 -6.99 -0.69
CA LYS A 670 49.83 -8.18 -0.94
C LYS A 670 48.30 -8.03 -0.86
N ILE A 671 47.65 -7.91 -2.02
CA ILE A 671 46.27 -8.39 -2.22
C ILE A 671 46.33 -9.44 -3.33
N GLY A 672 45.86 -10.66 -3.03
CA GLY A 672 45.90 -11.83 -3.89
C GLY A 672 47.10 -12.73 -3.57
N GLY A 673 46.84 -13.94 -3.05
CA GLY A 673 47.87 -14.92 -2.63
C GLY A 673 48.70 -15.56 -3.76
N GLY A 674 49.18 -14.76 -4.71
CA GLY A 674 50.21 -15.13 -5.68
C GLY A 674 51.54 -14.45 -5.35
N ASP A 675 52.65 -14.98 -5.86
CA ASP A 675 54.03 -14.52 -5.57
C ASP A 675 54.40 -13.16 -6.21
N GLY A 676 53.43 -12.44 -6.79
CA GLY A 676 53.61 -11.10 -7.35
C GLY A 676 54.42 -11.05 -8.64
N ARG A 677 54.70 -12.19 -9.30
CA ARG A 677 55.52 -12.23 -10.51
C ARG A 677 54.73 -12.16 -11.83
N ALA A 678 53.40 -12.17 -11.79
CA ALA A 678 52.55 -12.28 -12.98
C ALA A 678 51.46 -11.19 -13.09
N THR A 679 51.64 -10.02 -12.47
CA THR A 679 50.79 -8.86 -12.75
C THR A 679 51.26 -8.19 -14.04
N PRO A 680 50.43 -8.06 -15.09
CA PRO A 680 50.79 -7.29 -16.27
C PRO A 680 51.05 -5.83 -15.87
N GLU A 681 52.05 -5.24 -16.49
CA GLU A 681 52.46 -3.87 -16.21
C GLU A 681 51.46 -2.90 -16.86
N LYS A 682 50.70 -2.19 -16.01
CA LYS A 682 49.86 -1.01 -16.31
C LYS A 682 48.71 -1.24 -17.30
N MET A 683 47.49 -1.32 -16.76
CA MET A 683 46.26 -1.10 -17.53
C MET A 683 46.10 0.41 -17.72
N ASP A 684 46.01 0.89 -18.96
CA ASP A 684 45.82 2.31 -19.26
C ASP A 684 44.40 2.76 -18.87
N TYR A 685 44.22 4.03 -18.52
CA TYR A 685 42.92 4.62 -18.17
C TYR A 685 41.89 4.46 -19.30
N THR A 686 42.34 4.41 -20.56
CA THR A 686 41.48 4.14 -21.72
C THR A 686 40.89 2.72 -21.75
N GLU A 687 41.61 1.71 -21.24
CA GLU A 687 41.07 0.35 -21.08
C GLU A 687 40.08 0.25 -19.91
N LEU A 688 40.32 1.02 -18.84
CA LEU A 688 39.43 1.13 -17.70
C LEU A 688 38.09 1.80 -18.09
N ASP A 689 38.16 2.90 -18.84
CA ASP A 689 36.99 3.59 -19.39
C ASP A 689 36.26 2.74 -20.44
N GLY A 690 36.99 1.96 -21.24
CA GLY A 690 36.40 0.98 -22.16
C GLY A 690 35.65 -0.15 -21.47
N CYS A 691 36.05 -0.52 -20.24
CA CYS A 691 35.29 -1.46 -19.41
C CYS A 691 34.04 -0.81 -18.81
N ALA A 692 34.14 0.43 -18.30
CA ALA A 692 32.98 1.16 -17.78
C ALA A 692 31.93 1.43 -18.87
N ALA A 693 32.35 1.85 -20.07
CA ALA A 693 31.47 2.09 -21.21
C ALA A 693 30.76 0.80 -21.68
N ARG A 694 31.43 -0.36 -21.64
CA ARG A 694 30.83 -1.65 -21.96
C ARG A 694 29.77 -2.09 -20.94
N VAL A 695 29.98 -1.80 -19.66
CA VAL A 695 28.99 -2.08 -18.60
C VAL A 695 27.75 -1.18 -18.77
N ILE A 696 27.95 0.12 -18.99
CA ILE A 696 26.86 1.08 -19.23
C ILE A 696 26.05 0.70 -20.49
N THR A 697 26.73 0.28 -21.57
CA THR A 697 26.04 -0.13 -22.81
C THR A 697 25.22 -1.41 -22.59
N ARG A 698 25.75 -2.37 -21.82
CA ARG A 698 25.05 -3.62 -21.51
C ARG A 698 23.82 -3.39 -20.62
N GLU A 699 23.94 -2.54 -19.60
CA GLU A 699 22.80 -2.17 -18.73
C GLU A 699 21.73 -1.38 -19.50
N LEU A 700 22.12 -0.54 -20.48
CA LEU A 700 21.18 0.17 -21.34
C LEU A 700 20.44 -0.77 -22.31
N GLU A 701 21.12 -1.78 -22.84
CA GLU A 701 20.48 -2.81 -23.68
C GLU A 701 19.52 -3.69 -22.88
N GLU A 702 19.88 -4.06 -21.65
CA GLU A 702 19.02 -4.82 -20.73
C GLU A 702 17.76 -4.03 -20.36
N ALA A 703 17.90 -2.74 -20.02
CA ALA A 703 16.76 -1.86 -19.76
C ALA A 703 15.86 -1.65 -20.98
N ARG A 704 16.41 -1.67 -22.20
CA ARG A 704 15.61 -1.63 -23.45
C ARG A 704 14.83 -2.92 -23.65
N LEU A 705 15.44 -4.08 -23.41
CA LEU A 705 14.77 -5.38 -23.48
C LEU A 705 13.63 -5.50 -22.46
N GLU A 706 13.84 -5.04 -21.22
CA GLU A 706 12.79 -5.03 -20.19
C GLU A 706 11.63 -4.09 -20.57
N ARG A 707 11.93 -2.88 -21.07
CA ARG A 707 10.91 -1.93 -21.53
C ARG A 707 10.11 -2.51 -22.70
N ASP A 708 10.78 -3.08 -23.68
CA ASP A 708 10.13 -3.61 -24.87
C ASP A 708 9.29 -4.86 -24.52
N SER A 709 9.72 -5.67 -23.55
CA SER A 709 8.93 -6.76 -22.97
C SER A 709 7.68 -6.27 -22.22
N ALA A 710 7.79 -5.21 -21.43
CA ALA A 710 6.66 -4.61 -20.70
C ALA A 710 5.63 -3.96 -21.64
N ILE A 711 6.10 -3.25 -22.68
CA ILE A 711 5.23 -2.70 -23.73
C ILE A 711 4.51 -3.84 -24.45
N PHE A 712 5.22 -4.93 -24.79
CA PHE A 712 4.61 -6.08 -25.43
C PHE A 712 3.54 -6.75 -24.57
N SER A 713 3.81 -6.99 -23.28
CA SER A 713 2.81 -7.53 -22.34
C SER A 713 1.55 -6.67 -22.29
N THR A 714 1.72 -5.34 -22.23
CA THR A 714 0.61 -4.40 -22.17
C THR A 714 -0.21 -4.41 -23.47
N VAL A 715 0.45 -4.50 -24.62
CA VAL A 715 -0.23 -4.57 -25.93
C VAL A 715 -0.96 -5.90 -26.11
N THR A 716 -0.39 -7.01 -25.64
CA THR A 716 -1.07 -8.30 -25.66
C THR A 716 -2.29 -8.32 -24.75
N ASP A 717 -2.20 -7.74 -23.55
CA ASP A 717 -3.33 -7.68 -22.62
C ASP A 717 -4.49 -6.84 -23.19
N VAL A 718 -4.19 -5.70 -23.81
CA VAL A 718 -5.21 -4.87 -24.50
C VAL A 718 -5.82 -5.59 -25.70
N ALA A 719 -5.03 -6.36 -26.46
CA ALA A 719 -5.53 -7.15 -27.57
C ALA A 719 -6.46 -8.28 -27.12
N TYR A 720 -6.14 -8.96 -26.01
CA TYR A 720 -7.02 -9.99 -25.43
C TYR A 720 -8.33 -9.40 -24.90
N GLU A 721 -8.26 -8.32 -24.12
CA GLU A 721 -9.44 -7.64 -23.55
C GLU A 721 -10.38 -7.07 -24.63
N SER A 722 -9.83 -6.58 -25.74
CA SER A 722 -10.64 -6.04 -26.85
C SER A 722 -11.31 -7.12 -27.69
N ILE A 723 -10.71 -8.31 -27.81
CA ILE A 723 -11.34 -9.47 -28.46
C ILE A 723 -12.46 -10.03 -27.58
N ASP A 724 -12.23 -10.15 -26.27
CA ASP A 724 -13.27 -10.57 -25.32
C ASP A 724 -14.49 -9.63 -25.35
N LEU A 725 -14.25 -8.31 -25.40
CA LEU A 725 -15.32 -7.31 -25.51
C LEU A 725 -16.13 -7.44 -26.82
N ILE A 726 -15.50 -7.83 -27.93
CA ILE A 726 -16.19 -7.99 -29.23
C ILE A 726 -16.99 -9.30 -29.26
N CYS A 727 -16.49 -10.36 -28.60
CA CYS A 727 -17.17 -11.66 -28.51
C CYS A 727 -18.36 -11.65 -27.53
N ASP A 728 -18.47 -10.65 -26.64
CA ASP A 728 -19.59 -10.50 -25.70
C ASP A 728 -20.85 -9.80 -26.28
N ILE A 729 -20.80 -9.25 -27.51
CA ILE A 729 -21.78 -8.24 -27.95
C ILE A 729 -22.99 -8.75 -28.77
N PRO A 730 -22.98 -9.84 -29.57
CA PRO A 730 -24.20 -10.28 -30.26
C PRO A 730 -24.78 -11.61 -29.76
N PRO A 731 -26.10 -11.70 -29.47
CA PRO A 731 -26.79 -12.98 -29.32
C PRO A 731 -26.88 -13.71 -30.67
N ASN A 732 -26.95 -15.06 -30.66
CA ASN A 732 -27.20 -15.86 -31.86
C ASN A 732 -28.47 -15.37 -32.57
N VAL A 733 -28.33 -14.86 -33.80
CA VAL A 733 -29.46 -14.42 -34.63
C VAL A 733 -29.68 -15.44 -35.74
N GLU A 734 -30.75 -16.24 -35.64
CA GLU A 734 -31.31 -16.94 -36.79
C GLU A 734 -32.00 -15.91 -37.70
N THR A 735 -31.37 -15.54 -38.82
CA THR A 735 -32.06 -14.82 -39.89
C THR A 735 -32.59 -15.81 -40.91
N ALA A 736 -33.92 -15.93 -41.01
CA ALA A 736 -34.56 -16.46 -42.21
C ALA A 736 -35.73 -15.56 -42.63
N PRO A 737 -35.65 -15.00 -43.84
CA PRO A 737 -36.79 -15.10 -44.72
C PRO A 737 -36.36 -15.63 -46.09
N MET A 738 -36.90 -16.80 -46.43
CA MET A 738 -36.86 -17.46 -47.75
C MET A 738 -35.52 -18.08 -48.20
N GLY A 739 -35.33 -19.34 -47.80
CA GLY A 739 -34.62 -20.35 -48.61
C GLY A 739 -33.11 -20.16 -48.78
N VAL A 740 -32.35 -21.04 -48.11
CA VAL A 740 -30.87 -21.09 -48.02
C VAL A 740 -30.30 -20.08 -47.02
N GLY A 741 -30.40 -20.40 -45.73
CA GLY A 741 -29.72 -19.66 -44.65
C GLY A 741 -28.37 -20.30 -44.34
N ALA A 742 -27.31 -19.49 -44.29
CA ALA A 742 -26.05 -19.86 -43.66
C ALA A 742 -26.19 -19.63 -42.15
N GLU A 743 -25.88 -20.65 -41.35
CA GLU A 743 -25.79 -20.56 -39.90
C GLU A 743 -24.46 -19.87 -39.56
N PHE A 744 -24.52 -18.71 -38.91
CA PHE A 744 -23.32 -18.02 -38.43
C PHE A 744 -23.23 -18.31 -36.93
N GLN A 745 -22.31 -19.19 -36.54
CA GLN A 745 -22.02 -19.48 -35.13
C GLN A 745 -20.89 -18.53 -34.68
N PRO A 746 -21.17 -17.51 -33.85
CA PRO A 746 -20.15 -16.58 -33.37
C PRO A 746 -19.01 -17.27 -32.60
N GLU A 747 -19.30 -18.45 -32.02
CA GLU A 747 -18.33 -19.29 -31.32
C GLU A 747 -17.21 -19.79 -32.23
N GLU A 748 -17.51 -20.17 -33.48
CA GLU A 748 -16.50 -20.59 -34.47
C GLU A 748 -15.66 -19.40 -34.96
N PHE A 749 -16.29 -18.24 -35.17
CA PHE A 749 -15.59 -17.02 -35.57
C PHE A 749 -14.63 -16.50 -34.48
N CYS A 750 -15.03 -16.57 -33.20
CA CYS A 750 -14.18 -16.16 -32.08
C CYS A 750 -13.02 -17.14 -31.85
N GLY A 751 -13.22 -18.44 -32.11
CA GLY A 751 -12.13 -19.43 -32.17
C GLY A 751 -11.09 -19.11 -33.25
N ASP A 752 -11.57 -18.88 -34.48
CA ASP A 752 -10.72 -18.59 -35.64
C ASP A 752 -10.01 -17.22 -35.52
N ALA A 753 -10.67 -16.21 -34.95
CA ALA A 753 -10.06 -14.90 -34.71
C ALA A 753 -8.97 -14.94 -33.63
N SER A 754 -9.17 -15.73 -32.56
CA SER A 754 -8.15 -15.98 -31.53
C SER A 754 -6.92 -16.65 -32.14
N ASP A 755 -7.14 -17.67 -32.99
CA ASP A 755 -6.05 -18.42 -33.61
C ASP A 755 -5.34 -17.63 -34.73
N LEU A 756 -6.06 -16.80 -35.48
CA LEU A 756 -5.47 -15.84 -36.43
C LEU A 756 -4.61 -14.78 -35.72
N THR A 757 -5.05 -14.31 -34.55
CA THR A 757 -4.29 -13.35 -33.73
C THR A 757 -3.02 -13.98 -33.18
N LYS A 758 -3.08 -15.23 -32.68
CA LYS A 758 -1.89 -16.01 -32.29
C LYS A 758 -0.94 -16.20 -33.48
N ALA A 759 -1.45 -16.50 -34.67
CA ALA A 759 -0.65 -16.67 -35.87
C ALA A 759 0.02 -15.35 -36.32
N MET A 760 -0.68 -14.21 -36.22
CA MET A 760 -0.12 -12.88 -36.51
C MET A 760 0.96 -12.47 -35.50
N LEU A 761 0.79 -12.80 -34.21
CA LEU A 761 1.81 -12.61 -33.17
C LEU A 761 3.05 -13.48 -33.41
N LEU A 762 2.86 -14.73 -33.84
CA LEU A 762 3.93 -15.63 -34.25
C LEU A 762 4.68 -15.13 -35.50
N MET A 763 3.98 -14.52 -36.47
CA MET A 763 4.60 -13.92 -37.65
C MET A 763 5.34 -12.60 -37.33
N GLY A 764 4.85 -11.81 -36.38
CA GLY A 764 5.55 -10.61 -35.87
C GLY A 764 6.89 -10.92 -35.20
N ASN A 765 7.02 -12.10 -34.59
CA ASN A 765 8.28 -12.63 -34.03
C ASN A 765 9.36 -12.90 -35.10
N PHE A 766 8.95 -13.13 -36.36
CA PHE A 766 9.88 -13.40 -37.46
C PHE A 766 10.44 -12.11 -38.09
N GLN A 767 9.71 -11.00 -38.03
CA GLN A 767 10.13 -9.71 -38.60
C GLN A 767 10.90 -8.81 -37.61
N SER A 768 10.75 -9.01 -36.31
CA SER A 768 11.36 -8.17 -35.25
C SER A 768 12.80 -8.54 -34.88
N GLY A 769 13.43 -9.51 -35.56
CA GLY A 769 14.84 -9.88 -35.32
C GLY A 769 15.10 -10.75 -34.08
N ILE A 770 14.10 -10.95 -33.21
CA ILE A 770 14.21 -11.76 -31.99
C ILE A 770 14.38 -13.26 -32.33
N GLY A 771 13.72 -13.74 -33.40
CA GLY A 771 13.87 -15.14 -33.87
C GLY A 771 15.21 -15.47 -34.53
N TYR A 772 15.97 -14.47 -34.99
CA TYR A 772 17.24 -14.69 -35.69
C TYR A 772 18.38 -15.06 -34.72
N ALA A 773 18.35 -14.53 -33.50
CA ALA A 773 19.34 -14.85 -32.45
C ALA A 773 19.17 -16.27 -31.90
N SER A 774 17.92 -16.76 -31.78
CA SER A 774 17.64 -18.15 -31.37
C SER A 774 17.95 -19.18 -32.46
N ALA A 775 17.85 -18.81 -33.73
CA ALA A 775 18.16 -19.70 -34.85
C ALA A 775 19.67 -19.88 -35.08
N LEU A 776 20.47 -18.81 -34.91
CA LEU A 776 21.93 -18.89 -35.05
C LEU A 776 22.59 -19.69 -33.90
N TYR A 777 22.01 -19.67 -32.70
CA TYR A 777 22.53 -20.44 -31.56
C TYR A 777 22.31 -21.97 -31.71
N ASN A 778 21.28 -22.38 -32.45
CA ASN A 778 21.02 -23.81 -32.72
C ASN A 778 21.86 -24.35 -33.90
N ILE A 779 22.24 -23.52 -34.86
CA ILE A 779 23.05 -23.94 -36.02
C ILE A 779 24.52 -24.20 -35.61
N GLU A 780 25.07 -23.47 -34.63
CA GLU A 780 26.41 -23.76 -34.09
C GLU A 780 26.48 -25.04 -33.22
N TYR A 781 25.35 -25.58 -32.78
CA TYR A 781 25.30 -26.78 -31.94
C TYR A 781 25.18 -28.09 -32.74
N GLU A 782 24.71 -28.03 -33.99
CA GLU A 782 24.61 -29.21 -34.87
C GLU A 782 25.89 -29.46 -35.69
N ASP A 783 26.78 -28.47 -35.87
CA ASP A 783 28.06 -28.63 -36.59
C ASP A 783 29.23 -29.12 -35.71
N ASN A 784 28.97 -29.48 -34.44
CA ASN A 784 29.97 -30.07 -33.52
C ASN A 784 29.54 -31.43 -32.90
N GLN A 785 28.67 -32.16 -33.59
CA GLN A 785 28.55 -33.64 -33.47
C GLN A 785 28.98 -34.29 -34.78
#